data_AF-A0A178MIJ4-F1
#
_entry.id   AF-A0A178MIJ4-F1
#
_cell.length_a   1.000
_cell.length_b   1.000
_cell.length_c   1.000
_cell.angle_alpha   90.00
_cell.angle_beta   90.00
_cell.angle_gamma   90.00
#
_symmetry.space_group_name_H-M   'P 1'
#
loop_
_entity.id
_entity.type
_entity.pdbx_description
1 polymer ?
#
loop_
_entity_poly.entity_id
_entity_poly.type
_entity_poly.pdbx_seq_one_letter_code
_entity_poly.pdbx_strand_id
1 'polypeptide(L)'
;MKKTPRTGWLAIIGWLVMIVAAAYPLTPARGATGYYVSPTGNDANPGTFAQPFRTIQKCAEVATAGDTCYIRAGVYRETVRPANSGASGAPITFTPYNGERVVISGADLLTGPWTLHSGAIYRTTMPWNVSTRTLEAAADNQIWVDGVMLPEARWPNIPVARVTRLTTQDNAQADTATINGESAATYHDTDLSAFGDNFWAGGQITFGPGYNSIYTTCDVTTSTRTSVSFQCNPDPAANNNVVKWDDGMLRPSTKNYYYLWGKLAALDAPGEWFRASDGALYLWLPNNGNPSQHTIEAKRRLWAFDLTGRSHITLDGLQIFGATIRTDTQSHHLVLQNLEVRFPWHVQKVPTLFWTSGTPGIDLRGNDNVLRDSLLAYSAGRMVSVSGLRNLVSNNVIFDASYAAGDVAVSGQAWRQQNPGGADSNNFRQNTVFNTGRIAVQADPGLNITYNDLYNSHLQIADLGTIYTWGTDGKNAQIAYNWVHDNWAELDVSLNYFGGHGIYLDDDSYNYLIYRNIVWNTTSPGIFTFGINGTVVRELAGAPGNRFIYNNTVDGEIKSAAKSNYNGQPQVLTGTVYVNNIGTILSLDHPQLTTRNNFEGDAVYINRSQRNYALRASSPAVDAGENLGSPVMDAPMQPVNAPDLGAIEYGRTPWVAGALIRPQDLAALRVECLPQADGNTRCTVSNLPIGRKLPLDFAIRIGDGAPVACANRPNYTTHTATGECIVSTAGQTGTQPVAIRLGSGEWRTVTTVDLRPLDLTQINPWWSFTGGGAQVALRGWRFATGETGYARPITITNTTTAPLYNYPVQVTLDTAALIAAGKLRPDCGDLRFADAFGSLDYWLESGCNTATTRVWVKVPHLPVGTSAITVTYGNALRTSASSGADTFLFFDDFQDGVISPFWNIPSGSFYTIAETGGQLRLTGQTTTANQYNIAGFSLHTWKLTLPQDIAIDTELSIVAGPDGFKAGLGTMLNLQGSASGGKNIAFWQSGWQIVGKSTVTSGVFNRRTFSIGLTGATTRTLRWREEGNLNTVLATTTTLTPTLGFFSYGPDTVASFDVRFDNVRIRPFAFPEPQATAGPEQVIGVRVLIGDTPCRDIVPVDETLLYCTAPPHAPGWVDVTVINPDGERDTLVESFWYGDQPPPGVHLLYVPAVQR
;
A
#
# COMPACT_ATOMS: atom_id res chain seq x y z
N MET A 1 -43.08 40.83 -30.06
CA MET A 1 -43.23 40.65 -31.54
C MET A 1 -42.94 39.18 -31.84
N LYS A 2 -43.96 38.42 -32.27
CA LYS A 2 -44.03 37.69 -33.57
C LYS A 2 -42.77 36.85 -33.88
N LYS A 3 -42.81 35.51 -33.84
CA LYS A 3 -43.42 34.58 -34.85
C LYS A 3 -42.84 34.84 -36.27
N THR A 4 -42.42 33.86 -37.06
CA THR A 4 -43.00 32.50 -37.30
C THR A 4 -41.95 31.54 -37.96
N PRO A 5 -42.23 30.22 -38.14
CA PRO A 5 -41.23 29.16 -38.34
C PRO A 5 -41.29 28.42 -39.71
N ARG A 6 -40.52 27.30 -39.86
CA ARG A 6 -40.79 26.00 -40.56
C ARG A 6 -41.46 26.04 -41.97
N THR A 7 -41.09 25.29 -43.01
CA THR A 7 -40.86 23.81 -43.19
C THR A 7 -40.45 23.55 -44.66
N GLY A 8 -39.88 22.38 -45.01
CA GLY A 8 -39.86 21.87 -46.40
C GLY A 8 -38.79 20.81 -46.69
N TRP A 9 -39.09 19.81 -47.52
CA TRP A 9 -38.22 18.64 -47.83
C TRP A 9 -37.91 18.52 -49.33
N LEU A 10 -36.78 17.85 -49.65
CA LEU A 10 -36.44 17.09 -50.89
C LEU A 10 -36.46 17.80 -52.27
N ALA A 11 -35.31 17.80 -52.98
CA ALA A 11 -35.11 17.09 -54.26
C ALA A 11 -33.70 17.27 -54.90
N ILE A 12 -33.27 16.27 -55.67
CA ILE A 12 -32.01 16.13 -56.46
C ILE A 12 -32.30 16.56 -57.93
N ILE A 13 -31.41 16.94 -58.87
CA ILE A 13 -29.97 16.71 -59.17
C ILE A 13 -29.38 17.96 -59.88
N GLY A 14 -28.06 18.23 -59.82
CA GLY A 14 -27.41 19.17 -60.76
C GLY A 14 -25.87 19.27 -60.67
N TRP A 15 -25.13 18.37 -61.34
CA TRP A 15 -23.66 18.37 -61.40
C TRP A 15 -23.10 19.26 -62.52
N LEU A 16 -21.95 19.93 -62.26
CA LEU A 16 -20.87 20.08 -63.25
C LEU A 16 -19.54 20.45 -62.57
N VAL A 17 -18.63 19.48 -62.45
CA VAL A 17 -17.23 19.69 -62.04
C VAL A 17 -16.34 19.09 -63.13
N MET A 18 -15.42 19.87 -63.67
CA MET A 18 -14.46 19.36 -64.66
C MET A 18 -13.45 18.43 -63.99
N ILE A 19 -13.38 17.19 -64.49
CA ILE A 19 -12.36 16.22 -64.11
C ILE A 19 -11.12 16.46 -64.98
N VAL A 20 -10.04 16.96 -64.37
CA VAL A 20 -8.69 16.86 -64.94
C VAL A 20 -8.07 15.57 -64.40
N ALA A 21 -8.14 14.50 -65.19
CA ALA A 21 -7.57 13.21 -64.82
C ALA A 21 -6.04 13.21 -64.99
N ALA A 22 -5.32 13.63 -63.96
CA ALA A 22 -3.89 13.36 -63.85
C ALA A 22 -3.68 11.87 -63.54
N ALA A 23 -3.41 11.08 -64.57
CA ALA A 23 -3.11 9.65 -64.44
C ALA A 23 -1.72 9.45 -63.82
N TYR A 24 -1.64 9.48 -62.49
CA TYR A 24 -0.51 8.90 -61.77
C TYR A 24 -0.49 7.38 -62.04
N PRO A 25 0.65 6.79 -62.41
CA PRO A 25 0.73 5.34 -62.52
C PRO A 25 0.52 4.74 -61.13
N LEU A 26 -0.59 4.01 -60.96
CA LEU A 26 -0.80 3.13 -59.82
C LEU A 26 0.26 2.02 -59.91
N THR A 27 1.41 2.23 -59.27
CA THR A 27 2.31 1.13 -58.94
C THR A 27 1.51 0.12 -58.12
N PRO A 28 1.46 -1.16 -58.53
CA PRO A 28 0.74 -2.16 -57.77
C PRO A 28 1.27 -2.18 -56.34
N ALA A 29 0.38 -2.18 -55.35
CA ALA A 29 0.76 -2.34 -53.97
C ALA A 29 1.55 -3.65 -53.84
N ARG A 30 2.85 -3.53 -53.60
CA ARG A 30 3.72 -4.68 -53.36
C ARG A 30 3.19 -5.36 -52.11
N GLY A 31 2.86 -6.65 -52.20
CA GLY A 31 2.36 -7.39 -51.04
C GLY A 31 3.35 -7.29 -49.88
N ALA A 32 2.85 -7.07 -48.67
CA ALA A 32 3.64 -7.01 -47.44
C ALA A 32 4.64 -8.19 -47.39
N THR A 33 5.93 -7.89 -47.36
CA THR A 33 6.97 -8.91 -47.43
C THR A 33 7.43 -9.29 -46.03
N GLY A 34 7.42 -10.59 -45.75
CA GLY A 34 7.95 -11.16 -44.51
C GLY A 34 9.43 -11.52 -44.68
N TYR A 35 10.29 -10.80 -43.97
CA TYR A 35 11.73 -11.09 -43.88
C TYR A 35 12.04 -11.87 -42.60
N TYR A 36 13.02 -12.77 -42.67
CA TYR A 36 13.43 -13.62 -41.55
C TYR A 36 14.86 -13.32 -41.13
N VAL A 37 15.09 -13.23 -39.82
CA VAL A 37 16.39 -12.96 -39.20
C VAL A 37 16.74 -14.11 -38.26
N SER A 38 17.99 -14.61 -38.26
CA SER A 38 18.45 -15.68 -37.37
C SER A 38 19.93 -15.53 -37.03
N PRO A 39 20.41 -15.87 -35.81
CA PRO A 39 21.84 -15.70 -35.46
C PRO A 39 22.79 -16.55 -36.31
N THR A 40 22.29 -17.63 -36.93
CA THR A 40 22.99 -18.53 -37.85
C THR A 40 22.80 -18.15 -39.34
N GLY A 41 22.08 -17.07 -39.63
CA GLY A 41 21.86 -16.54 -40.97
C GLY A 41 23.08 -15.82 -41.56
N ASN A 42 22.88 -15.17 -42.71
CA ASN A 42 23.90 -14.39 -43.39
C ASN A 42 23.25 -13.13 -44.00
N ASP A 43 23.84 -11.96 -43.82
CA ASP A 43 23.29 -10.68 -44.32
C ASP A 43 23.40 -10.50 -45.85
N ALA A 44 24.09 -11.42 -46.53
CA ALA A 44 24.05 -11.59 -47.99
C ALA A 44 22.89 -12.46 -48.50
N ASN A 45 22.15 -13.13 -47.61
CA ASN A 45 20.97 -13.92 -47.98
C ASN A 45 19.78 -13.01 -48.39
N PRO A 46 18.76 -13.51 -49.10
CA PRO A 46 17.56 -12.75 -49.46
C PRO A 46 16.57 -12.51 -48.30
N GLY A 47 16.85 -12.98 -47.07
CA GLY A 47 15.96 -12.81 -45.92
C GLY A 47 14.71 -13.70 -45.94
N THR A 48 14.76 -14.85 -46.63
CA THR A 48 13.66 -15.84 -46.63
C THR A 48 13.76 -16.78 -45.43
N PHE A 49 12.71 -17.54 -45.11
CA PHE A 49 12.75 -18.49 -43.99
C PHE A 49 13.89 -19.52 -44.10
N ALA A 50 14.19 -19.99 -45.32
CA ALA A 50 15.26 -20.94 -45.59
C ALA A 50 16.65 -20.29 -45.70
N GLN A 51 16.71 -18.99 -46.00
CA GLN A 51 17.94 -18.21 -46.09
C GLN A 51 17.71 -16.85 -45.38
N PRO A 52 17.72 -16.85 -44.03
CA PRO A 52 17.46 -15.65 -43.24
C PRO A 52 18.67 -14.71 -43.22
N PHE A 53 18.41 -13.42 -42.98
CA PHE A 53 19.45 -12.47 -42.59
C PHE A 53 20.10 -12.90 -41.27
N ARG A 54 21.31 -12.42 -40.98
CA ARG A 54 22.01 -12.65 -39.72
C ARG A 54 21.62 -11.62 -38.65
N THR A 55 21.46 -10.37 -39.05
CA THR A 55 21.26 -9.23 -38.15
C THR A 55 19.85 -8.63 -38.29
N ILE A 56 19.33 -8.11 -37.19
CA ILE A 56 18.07 -7.34 -37.21
C ILE A 56 18.30 -6.03 -37.96
N GLN A 57 19.49 -5.43 -37.83
CA GLN A 57 19.90 -4.27 -38.62
C GLN A 57 19.76 -4.52 -40.13
N LYS A 58 20.13 -5.69 -40.65
CA LYS A 58 19.99 -5.97 -42.08
C LYS A 58 18.53 -5.96 -42.54
N CYS A 59 17.62 -6.47 -41.70
CA CYS A 59 16.20 -6.37 -41.97
C CYS A 59 15.71 -4.91 -41.92
N ALA A 60 16.17 -4.14 -40.93
CA ALA A 60 15.83 -2.73 -40.74
C ALA A 60 16.32 -1.81 -41.89
N GLU A 61 17.36 -2.21 -42.64
CA GLU A 61 17.82 -1.53 -43.85
C GLU A 61 16.90 -1.74 -45.06
N VAL A 62 16.37 -2.96 -45.23
CA VAL A 62 15.63 -3.35 -46.46
C VAL A 62 14.12 -3.24 -46.31
N ALA A 63 13.60 -3.27 -45.08
CA ALA A 63 12.16 -3.18 -44.82
C ALA A 63 11.58 -1.83 -45.24
N THR A 64 10.41 -1.89 -45.87
CA THR A 64 9.61 -0.74 -46.33
C THR A 64 8.20 -0.82 -45.75
N ALA A 65 7.39 0.23 -45.91
CA ALA A 65 6.06 0.32 -45.31
C ALA A 65 5.18 -0.93 -45.58
N GLY A 66 4.75 -1.59 -44.50
CA GLY A 66 3.98 -2.83 -44.53
C GLY A 66 4.79 -4.11 -44.36
N ASP A 67 6.13 -4.06 -44.47
CA ASP A 67 6.97 -5.24 -44.29
C ASP A 67 7.13 -5.65 -42.82
N THR A 68 7.38 -6.94 -42.59
CA THR A 68 7.58 -7.51 -41.23
C THR A 68 8.91 -8.25 -41.14
N CYS A 69 9.71 -7.89 -40.13
CA CYS A 69 10.91 -8.59 -39.70
C CYS A 69 10.54 -9.64 -38.64
N TYR A 70 10.44 -10.90 -39.06
CA TYR A 70 10.26 -12.07 -38.19
C TYR A 70 11.61 -12.54 -37.65
N ILE A 71 11.85 -12.30 -36.36
CA ILE A 71 13.14 -12.56 -35.73
C ILE A 71 13.12 -13.93 -35.04
N ARG A 72 14.04 -14.82 -35.41
CA ARG A 72 14.19 -16.15 -34.81
C ARG A 72 14.89 -16.08 -33.45
N ALA A 73 14.66 -17.09 -32.62
CA ALA A 73 15.22 -17.23 -31.27
C ALA A 73 16.73 -16.94 -31.22
N GLY A 74 17.16 -16.13 -30.26
CA GLY A 74 18.57 -15.78 -30.12
C GLY A 74 18.84 -14.52 -29.31
N VAL A 75 20.13 -14.24 -29.09
CA VAL A 75 20.64 -13.01 -28.46
C VAL A 75 21.40 -12.21 -29.52
N TYR A 76 20.85 -11.04 -29.86
CA TYR A 76 21.34 -10.13 -30.88
C TYR A 76 22.06 -8.95 -30.20
N ARG A 77 23.37 -8.81 -30.43
CA ARG A 77 24.24 -7.81 -29.76
C ARG A 77 24.52 -6.64 -30.68
N GLU A 78 23.46 -5.93 -31.05
CA GLU A 78 23.47 -4.86 -32.05
C GLU A 78 22.66 -3.63 -31.61
N THR A 79 22.78 -2.54 -32.36
CA THR A 79 21.93 -1.35 -32.25
C THR A 79 21.20 -1.21 -33.58
N VAL A 80 19.86 -1.29 -33.55
CA VAL A 80 19.03 -1.32 -34.75
C VAL A 80 18.55 0.10 -35.09
N ARG A 81 18.79 0.54 -36.31
CA ARG A 81 18.31 1.82 -36.87
C ARG A 81 17.62 1.58 -38.21
N PRO A 82 16.27 1.66 -38.28
CA PRO A 82 15.52 1.51 -39.52
C PRO A 82 15.88 2.56 -40.57
N ALA A 83 16.14 2.13 -41.81
CA ALA A 83 16.44 3.03 -42.93
C ALA A 83 15.19 3.82 -43.39
N ASN A 84 14.00 3.24 -43.23
CA ASN A 84 12.72 3.78 -43.67
C ASN A 84 11.74 3.97 -42.50
N SER A 85 10.72 4.78 -42.73
CA SER A 85 9.48 4.81 -41.92
C SER A 85 8.44 3.89 -42.54
N GLY A 86 7.47 3.43 -41.74
CA GLY A 86 6.24 2.85 -42.27
C GLY A 86 5.26 3.91 -42.77
N ALA A 87 4.03 3.50 -43.06
CA ALA A 87 2.92 4.39 -43.40
C ALA A 87 1.68 4.08 -42.54
N SER A 88 0.70 4.99 -42.54
CA SER A 88 -0.59 4.75 -41.90
C SER A 88 -1.27 3.51 -42.50
N GLY A 89 -1.68 2.57 -41.65
CA GLY A 89 -2.21 1.26 -42.05
C GLY A 89 -1.17 0.26 -42.56
N ALA A 90 0.10 0.65 -42.71
CA ALA A 90 1.20 -0.19 -43.19
C ALA A 90 2.51 0.11 -42.41
N PRO A 91 2.57 -0.19 -41.10
CA PRO A 91 3.78 -0.01 -40.31
C PRO A 91 4.88 -1.00 -40.71
N ILE A 92 6.14 -0.67 -40.43
CA ILE A 92 7.23 -1.66 -40.42
C ILE A 92 7.20 -2.36 -39.06
N THR A 93 7.09 -3.69 -39.04
CA THR A 93 6.95 -4.45 -37.79
C THR A 93 8.20 -5.30 -37.49
N PHE A 94 8.71 -5.22 -36.27
CA PHE A 94 9.76 -6.10 -35.75
C PHE A 94 9.17 -6.96 -34.63
N THR A 95 9.16 -8.28 -34.81
CA THR A 95 8.50 -9.20 -33.88
C THR A 95 9.15 -10.59 -33.88
N PRO A 96 9.09 -11.36 -32.78
CA PRO A 96 9.53 -12.74 -32.80
C PRO A 96 8.74 -13.62 -33.76
N TYR A 97 9.43 -14.53 -34.43
CA TYR A 97 8.78 -15.59 -35.18
C TYR A 97 8.10 -16.59 -34.23
N ASN A 98 6.80 -16.84 -34.40
CA ASN A 98 6.02 -17.83 -33.62
C ASN A 98 6.17 -17.74 -32.08
N GLY A 99 6.40 -16.54 -31.52
CA GLY A 99 6.61 -16.36 -30.08
C GLY A 99 7.95 -16.91 -29.57
N GLU A 100 8.92 -17.16 -30.44
CA GLU A 100 10.29 -17.54 -30.06
C GLU A 100 10.95 -16.46 -29.16
N ARG A 101 11.85 -16.87 -28.27
CA ARG A 101 12.53 -15.91 -27.37
C ARG A 101 13.62 -15.13 -28.09
N VAL A 102 13.38 -13.84 -28.34
CA VAL A 102 14.32 -12.90 -28.98
C VAL A 102 14.81 -11.88 -27.95
N VAL A 103 16.13 -11.79 -27.77
CA VAL A 103 16.78 -10.82 -26.88
C VAL A 103 17.67 -9.88 -27.70
N ILE A 104 17.43 -8.58 -27.63
CA ILE A 104 18.34 -7.55 -28.11
C ILE A 104 19.17 -7.07 -26.92
N SER A 105 20.48 -7.36 -26.93
CA SER A 105 21.37 -7.15 -25.78
C SER A 105 22.36 -6.00 -26.00
N GLY A 106 22.36 -5.07 -25.06
CA GLY A 106 23.34 -4.00 -24.89
C GLY A 106 24.68 -4.44 -24.31
N ALA A 107 24.82 -5.73 -23.95
CA ALA A 107 26.01 -6.29 -23.30
C ALA A 107 26.77 -7.26 -24.22
N ASP A 108 28.10 -7.24 -24.12
CA ASP A 108 28.98 -8.22 -24.76
C ASP A 108 29.50 -9.23 -23.71
N LEU A 109 29.77 -10.47 -24.14
CA LEU A 109 30.32 -11.52 -23.28
C LEU A 109 31.81 -11.25 -22.98
N LEU A 110 32.22 -11.45 -21.73
CA LEU A 110 33.64 -11.41 -21.34
C LEU A 110 34.29 -12.80 -21.51
N THR A 111 34.81 -13.03 -22.71
CA THR A 111 35.41 -14.32 -23.14
C THR A 111 36.93 -14.41 -22.95
N GLY A 112 37.57 -13.36 -22.43
CA GLY A 112 38.99 -13.38 -22.09
C GLY A 112 39.31 -14.32 -20.92
N PRO A 113 40.51 -14.91 -20.85
CA PRO A 113 40.86 -15.89 -19.82
C PRO A 113 40.78 -15.27 -18.43
N TRP A 114 40.03 -15.91 -17.54
CA TRP A 114 39.97 -15.53 -16.13
C TRP A 114 41.19 -16.08 -15.39
N THR A 115 41.87 -15.20 -14.67
CA THR A 115 43.05 -15.53 -13.86
C THR A 115 42.74 -15.25 -12.39
N LEU A 116 43.20 -16.11 -11.47
CA LEU A 116 43.05 -15.85 -10.05
C LEU A 116 43.92 -14.64 -9.66
N HIS A 117 43.32 -13.64 -9.02
CA HIS A 117 44.04 -12.46 -8.53
C HIS A 117 44.50 -12.66 -7.09
N SER A 118 43.54 -12.92 -6.18
CA SER A 118 43.76 -13.12 -4.75
C SER A 118 42.49 -13.70 -4.10
N GLY A 119 42.63 -14.61 -3.13
CA GLY A 119 41.48 -15.19 -2.43
C GLY A 119 40.51 -15.90 -3.38
N ALA A 120 39.29 -15.36 -3.53
CA ALA A 120 38.28 -15.78 -4.50
C ALA A 120 38.00 -14.72 -5.60
N ILE A 121 38.84 -13.67 -5.68
CA ILE A 121 38.77 -12.62 -6.70
C ILE A 121 39.52 -13.11 -7.95
N TYR A 122 38.84 -13.05 -9.09
CA TYR A 122 39.41 -13.32 -10.41
C TYR A 122 39.51 -12.03 -11.23
N ARG A 123 40.44 -12.01 -12.19
CA ARG A 123 40.71 -10.90 -13.11
C ARG A 123 40.59 -11.34 -14.58
N THR A 124 39.96 -10.52 -15.40
CA THR A 124 39.98 -10.59 -16.87
C THR A 124 40.19 -9.20 -17.49
N THR A 125 40.15 -9.08 -18.81
CA THR A 125 40.26 -7.80 -19.53
C THR A 125 38.91 -7.33 -20.07
N MET A 126 38.51 -6.11 -19.73
CA MET A 126 37.40 -5.35 -20.30
C MET A 126 37.95 -4.06 -20.92
N PRO A 127 38.48 -4.10 -22.17
CA PRO A 127 39.27 -3.02 -22.75
C PRO A 127 38.44 -1.78 -23.15
N TRP A 128 37.13 -1.77 -22.86
CA TRP A 128 36.24 -0.63 -23.07
C TRP A 128 35.66 -0.12 -21.75
N ASN A 129 35.23 1.13 -21.77
CA ASN A 129 34.47 1.79 -20.71
C ASN A 129 33.24 2.42 -21.38
N VAL A 130 32.05 2.23 -20.81
CA VAL A 130 30.81 2.89 -21.30
C VAL A 130 30.41 4.11 -20.48
N SER A 131 31.26 4.56 -19.54
CA SER A 131 31.08 5.84 -18.85
C SER A 131 31.05 7.02 -19.83
N THR A 132 29.84 7.51 -20.11
CA THR A 132 29.58 8.71 -20.90
C THR A 132 29.01 9.80 -20.01
N ARG A 133 29.37 11.06 -20.29
CA ARG A 133 28.85 12.27 -19.65
C ARG A 133 28.71 13.38 -20.69
N THR A 134 27.58 13.40 -21.38
CA THR A 134 27.09 14.54 -22.14
C THR A 134 25.68 14.88 -21.67
N LEU A 135 25.16 16.05 -22.04
CA LEU A 135 23.76 16.39 -21.75
C LEU A 135 22.84 15.27 -22.25
N GLU A 136 22.98 14.86 -23.51
CA GLU A 136 22.14 13.83 -24.14
C GLU A 136 22.37 12.40 -23.61
N ALA A 137 23.52 12.12 -22.98
CA ALA A 137 23.86 10.78 -22.53
C ALA A 137 24.79 10.72 -21.31
N ALA A 138 24.22 10.28 -20.18
CA ALA A 138 24.94 9.84 -18.99
C ALA A 138 24.68 8.35 -18.77
N ALA A 139 25.72 7.53 -18.60
CA ALA A 139 25.63 6.11 -18.26
C ALA A 139 26.97 5.60 -17.71
N ASP A 140 26.99 4.45 -17.02
CA ASP A 140 28.20 3.77 -16.52
C ASP A 140 28.23 2.27 -16.85
N ASN A 141 29.34 1.61 -16.49
CA ASN A 141 29.51 0.16 -16.68
C ASN A 141 28.51 -0.63 -15.83
N GLN A 142 28.12 -1.80 -16.31
CA GLN A 142 27.37 -2.80 -15.54
C GLN A 142 27.97 -4.17 -15.84
N ILE A 143 28.04 -5.02 -14.83
CA ILE A 143 28.47 -6.41 -14.93
C ILE A 143 27.31 -7.31 -14.49
N TRP A 144 27.06 -8.37 -15.25
CA TRP A 144 26.11 -9.41 -14.91
C TRP A 144 26.78 -10.78 -14.86
N VAL A 145 26.35 -11.61 -13.91
CA VAL A 145 26.70 -13.02 -13.79
C VAL A 145 25.40 -13.82 -13.95
N ASP A 146 25.31 -14.64 -14.98
CA ASP A 146 24.12 -15.44 -15.32
C ASP A 146 22.82 -14.61 -15.38
N GLY A 147 22.93 -13.36 -15.85
CA GLY A 147 21.83 -12.40 -15.97
C GLY A 147 21.52 -11.60 -14.69
N VAL A 148 22.17 -11.89 -13.57
CA VAL A 148 22.04 -11.12 -12.31
C VAL A 148 23.08 -10.01 -12.27
N MET A 149 22.64 -8.77 -12.08
CA MET A 149 23.54 -7.61 -11.97
C MET A 149 24.29 -7.64 -10.65
N LEU A 150 25.59 -7.33 -10.65
CA LEU A 150 26.39 -7.16 -9.44
C LEU A 150 26.67 -5.67 -9.16
N PRO A 151 26.68 -5.23 -7.89
CA PRO A 151 27.22 -3.92 -7.51
C PRO A 151 28.74 -3.86 -7.79
N GLU A 152 29.25 -2.67 -8.13
CA GLU A 152 30.68 -2.43 -7.98
C GLU A 152 31.02 -2.32 -6.48
N ALA A 153 32.23 -2.75 -6.13
CA ALA A 153 32.84 -2.72 -4.80
C ALA A 153 32.50 -1.45 -4.00
N ARG A 154 31.74 -1.61 -2.91
CA ARG A 154 31.23 -0.49 -2.10
C ARG A 154 31.17 -0.78 -0.61
N TRP A 155 31.26 0.27 0.20
CA TRP A 155 30.95 0.23 1.63
C TRP A 155 29.79 1.18 1.99
N PRO A 156 28.79 0.73 2.77
CA PRO A 156 28.60 -0.64 3.26
C PRO A 156 28.33 -1.65 2.14
N ASN A 157 28.78 -2.89 2.34
CA ASN A 157 28.53 -4.02 1.45
C ASN A 157 27.03 -4.32 1.39
N ILE A 158 26.53 -4.67 0.20
CA ILE A 158 25.12 -5.00 0.00
C ILE A 158 24.95 -6.41 -0.59
N PRO A 159 23.91 -7.16 -0.20
CA PRO A 159 23.53 -8.37 -0.92
C PRO A 159 23.19 -8.06 -2.39
N VAL A 160 23.58 -8.94 -3.31
CA VAL A 160 23.30 -8.79 -4.75
C VAL A 160 21.83 -8.48 -5.07
N ALA A 161 20.90 -9.06 -4.30
CA ALA A 161 19.46 -8.83 -4.44
C ALA A 161 19.00 -7.39 -4.12
N ARG A 162 19.86 -6.53 -3.53
CA ARG A 162 19.56 -5.14 -3.18
C ARG A 162 20.01 -4.12 -4.23
N VAL A 163 20.84 -4.51 -5.20
CA VAL A 163 21.49 -3.58 -6.15
C VAL A 163 20.52 -2.69 -6.96
N THR A 164 19.27 -3.13 -7.17
CA THR A 164 18.21 -2.36 -7.85
C THR A 164 17.08 -1.91 -6.92
N ARG A 165 17.17 -2.19 -5.61
CA ARG A 165 16.12 -1.90 -4.61
C ARG A 165 16.77 -1.49 -3.27
N LEU A 166 17.71 -0.55 -3.36
CA LEU A 166 18.35 0.06 -2.19
C LEU A 166 17.33 0.83 -1.35
N THR A 167 17.51 0.81 -0.03
CA THR A 167 16.90 1.74 0.93
C THR A 167 17.96 2.50 1.71
N THR A 168 17.55 3.49 2.52
CA THR A 168 18.47 4.19 3.45
C THR A 168 19.27 3.24 4.34
N GLN A 169 18.69 2.10 4.74
CA GLN A 169 19.30 1.08 5.59
C GLN A 169 20.46 0.30 4.92
N ASP A 170 20.62 0.35 3.59
CA ASP A 170 21.79 -0.26 2.92
C ASP A 170 23.03 0.67 2.93
N ASN A 171 22.88 1.92 3.39
CA ASN A 171 23.90 2.96 3.37
C ASN A 171 24.41 3.26 4.78
N ALA A 172 25.63 3.80 4.88
CA ALA A 172 26.16 4.35 6.13
C ALA A 172 25.46 5.68 6.45
N GLN A 173 25.52 6.12 7.71
CA GLN A 173 24.86 7.34 8.17
C GLN A 173 25.83 8.20 8.98
N ALA A 174 26.17 9.37 8.45
CA ALA A 174 27.18 10.25 9.06
C ALA A 174 26.78 10.71 10.47
N ASP A 175 27.69 10.60 11.44
CA ASP A 175 27.45 11.10 12.80
C ASP A 175 27.39 12.63 12.85
N THR A 176 28.26 13.31 12.09
CA THR A 176 28.22 14.76 11.89
C THR A 176 28.80 15.15 10.53
N ALA A 177 28.51 16.37 10.09
CA ALA A 177 29.09 16.95 8.88
C ALA A 177 29.85 18.25 9.17
N THR A 178 30.91 18.52 8.40
CA THR A 178 31.63 19.79 8.36
C THR A 178 31.65 20.31 6.93
N ILE A 179 31.22 21.56 6.70
CA ILE A 179 31.26 22.20 5.38
C ILE A 179 32.61 22.88 5.20
N ASN A 180 33.32 22.53 4.12
CA ASN A 180 34.70 22.96 3.86
C ASN A 180 34.81 23.99 2.72
N GLY A 181 33.72 24.26 2.02
CA GLY A 181 33.66 25.21 0.90
C GLY A 181 32.28 25.21 0.24
N GLU A 182 32.13 25.91 -0.88
CA GLU A 182 30.84 25.97 -1.60
C GLU A 182 30.38 24.62 -2.16
N SER A 183 31.31 23.69 -2.40
CA SER A 183 31.03 22.37 -2.98
C SER A 183 31.87 21.25 -2.34
N ALA A 184 32.37 21.49 -1.12
CA ALA A 184 33.22 20.57 -0.37
C ALA A 184 32.72 20.36 1.06
N ALA A 185 32.82 19.13 1.57
CA ALA A 185 32.45 18.79 2.94
C ALA A 185 33.28 17.60 3.47
N THR A 186 33.13 17.32 4.76
CA THR A 186 33.63 16.14 5.45
C THR A 186 32.49 15.54 6.26
N TYR A 187 32.21 14.25 6.08
CA TYR A 187 31.44 13.49 7.05
C TYR A 187 32.37 12.88 8.09
N HIS A 188 31.96 12.93 9.35
CA HIS A 188 32.59 12.20 10.45
C HIS A 188 31.65 11.06 10.85
N ASP A 189 32.22 9.88 11.04
CA ASP A 189 31.51 8.62 11.22
C ASP A 189 32.47 7.63 11.88
N THR A 190 32.10 7.05 13.03
CA THR A 190 32.97 6.13 13.76
C THR A 190 33.09 4.73 13.12
N ASP A 191 32.16 4.35 12.25
CA ASP A 191 32.17 3.05 11.58
C ASP A 191 33.24 2.96 10.47
N LEU A 192 33.79 4.12 10.04
CA LEU A 192 35.00 4.20 9.22
C LEU A 192 36.26 3.64 9.90
N SER A 193 36.19 3.30 11.19
CA SER A 193 37.33 2.76 11.96
C SER A 193 37.82 1.39 11.47
N ALA A 194 37.01 0.70 10.67
CA ALA A 194 37.40 -0.52 9.95
C ALA A 194 38.49 -0.28 8.88
N PHE A 195 38.67 0.96 8.41
CA PHE A 195 39.57 1.29 7.31
C PHE A 195 40.92 1.90 7.76
N GLY A 196 41.89 1.93 6.84
CA GLY A 196 43.13 2.68 7.01
C GLY A 196 42.99 4.16 6.64
N ASP A 197 43.89 5.00 7.15
CA ASP A 197 43.93 6.41 6.74
C ASP A 197 44.20 6.53 5.23
N ASN A 198 43.44 7.41 4.57
CA ASN A 198 43.37 7.62 3.12
C ASN A 198 43.03 6.37 2.26
N PHE A 199 42.46 5.30 2.85
CA PHE A 199 41.95 4.15 2.10
C PHE A 199 41.01 4.56 0.95
N TRP A 200 40.07 5.48 1.22
CA TRP A 200 39.06 5.94 0.26
C TRP A 200 39.52 7.09 -0.65
N ALA A 201 40.72 7.66 -0.44
CA ALA A 201 41.21 8.77 -1.25
C ALA A 201 41.29 8.39 -2.75
N GLY A 202 40.74 9.24 -3.62
CA GLY A 202 40.60 8.97 -5.07
C GLY A 202 39.49 7.97 -5.42
N GLY A 203 38.67 7.54 -4.46
CA GLY A 203 37.39 6.87 -4.68
C GLY A 203 36.25 7.89 -4.83
N GLN A 204 35.01 7.41 -4.71
CA GLN A 204 33.82 8.25 -4.80
C GLN A 204 32.90 8.05 -3.59
N ILE A 205 32.14 9.09 -3.27
CA ILE A 205 31.07 9.08 -2.27
C ILE A 205 29.76 9.41 -2.95
N THR A 206 28.74 8.58 -2.74
CA THR A 206 27.36 8.85 -3.17
C THR A 206 26.48 9.03 -1.93
N PHE A 207 25.69 10.09 -1.88
CA PHE A 207 24.96 10.49 -0.67
C PHE A 207 23.70 11.30 -0.98
N GLY A 208 22.75 11.27 -0.05
CA GLY A 208 21.61 12.18 -0.01
C GLY A 208 21.88 13.31 0.99
N PRO A 209 22.25 14.52 0.55
CA PRO A 209 22.58 15.61 1.46
C PRO A 209 21.35 16.30 2.05
N GLY A 210 21.57 17.07 3.11
CA GLY A 210 20.61 18.02 3.68
C GLY A 210 19.33 17.34 4.12
N TYR A 211 18.23 17.56 3.40
CA TYR A 211 16.90 16.99 3.70
C TYR A 211 16.70 15.60 3.07
N ASN A 212 17.75 15.02 2.48
CA ASN A 212 17.74 13.69 1.86
C ASN A 212 16.67 13.56 0.75
N SER A 213 16.50 14.57 -0.11
CA SER A 213 15.48 14.59 -1.18
C SER A 213 15.99 14.18 -2.57
N ILE A 214 17.30 14.08 -2.77
CA ILE A 214 17.95 13.64 -4.01
C ILE A 214 19.36 13.11 -3.69
N TYR A 215 19.80 12.06 -4.39
CA TYR A 215 21.17 11.55 -4.24
C TYR A 215 22.13 12.17 -5.28
N THR A 216 23.40 12.28 -4.90
CA THR A 216 24.46 12.82 -5.76
C THR A 216 25.80 12.14 -5.49
N THR A 217 26.74 12.18 -6.44
CA THR A 217 28.08 11.58 -6.30
C THR A 217 29.20 12.60 -6.43
N CYS A 218 30.15 12.56 -5.49
CA CYS A 218 31.30 13.45 -5.43
C CYS A 218 32.63 12.68 -5.26
N ASP A 219 33.75 13.33 -5.53
CA ASP A 219 35.07 12.69 -5.53
C ASP A 219 35.71 12.77 -4.12
N VAL A 220 36.19 11.65 -3.58
CA VAL A 220 36.79 11.58 -2.25
C VAL A 220 38.24 12.09 -2.30
N THR A 221 38.52 13.14 -1.54
CA THR A 221 39.84 13.80 -1.53
C THR A 221 40.77 13.19 -0.48
N THR A 222 40.27 12.96 0.74
CA THR A 222 41.00 12.32 1.85
C THR A 222 40.05 11.50 2.73
N SER A 223 40.59 10.54 3.48
CA SER A 223 39.85 9.84 4.53
C SER A 223 40.73 9.55 5.74
N THR A 224 40.12 9.34 6.89
CA THR A 224 40.75 8.86 8.12
C THR A 224 39.93 7.70 8.68
N ARG A 225 40.36 7.12 9.81
CA ARG A 225 39.56 6.14 10.58
C ARG A 225 38.23 6.65 11.14
N THR A 226 37.93 7.96 11.06
CA THR A 226 36.68 8.51 11.60
C THR A 226 36.06 9.57 10.69
N SER A 227 36.56 9.75 9.46
CA SER A 227 36.04 10.78 8.56
C SER A 227 36.37 10.56 7.08
N VAL A 228 35.53 11.12 6.21
CA VAL A 228 35.75 11.14 4.75
C VAL A 228 35.47 12.54 4.21
N SER A 229 36.43 13.11 3.49
CA SER A 229 36.36 14.45 2.91
C SER A 229 36.21 14.36 1.39
N PHE A 230 35.34 15.18 0.82
CA PHE A 230 34.96 15.08 -0.59
C PHE A 230 34.73 16.44 -1.25
N GLN A 231 34.89 16.45 -2.58
CA GLN A 231 34.72 17.60 -3.46
C GLN A 231 33.72 17.24 -4.56
N CYS A 232 32.64 18.01 -4.64
CA CYS A 232 31.65 17.91 -5.69
C CYS A 232 32.08 18.78 -6.88
N ASN A 233 32.34 18.15 -8.03
CA ASN A 233 32.78 18.82 -9.24
C ASN A 233 31.57 19.11 -10.15
N PRO A 234 31.53 20.26 -10.87
CA PRO A 234 30.51 20.50 -11.89
C PRO A 234 30.51 19.39 -12.94
N ASP A 235 29.33 18.99 -13.41
CA ASP A 235 29.18 17.96 -14.43
C ASP A 235 28.67 18.61 -15.74
N PRO A 236 29.46 18.61 -16.83
CA PRO A 236 29.00 19.10 -18.13
C PRO A 236 27.71 18.43 -18.63
N ALA A 237 27.41 17.20 -18.19
CA ALA A 237 26.16 16.50 -18.48
C ALA A 237 24.94 17.04 -17.72
N ALA A 238 25.14 17.88 -16.70
CA ALA A 238 24.11 18.34 -15.78
C ALA A 238 23.63 19.78 -16.02
N ASN A 239 24.13 20.52 -17.02
CA ASN A 239 23.75 21.93 -17.24
C ASN A 239 23.81 22.80 -15.95
N ASN A 240 24.70 22.44 -15.02
CA ASN A 240 24.71 22.94 -13.64
C ASN A 240 25.77 24.04 -13.46
N ASN A 241 25.51 25.22 -14.04
CA ASN A 241 26.45 26.35 -14.02
C ASN A 241 26.80 26.88 -12.60
N VAL A 242 26.17 26.37 -11.54
CA VAL A 242 26.45 26.68 -10.13
C VAL A 242 26.25 25.41 -9.29
N VAL A 243 27.33 24.82 -8.77
CA VAL A 243 27.29 23.79 -7.71
C VAL A 243 27.62 24.49 -6.39
N LYS A 244 26.60 24.82 -5.59
CA LYS A 244 26.76 25.46 -4.29
C LYS A 244 25.88 24.80 -3.23
N TRP A 245 26.41 24.66 -2.02
CA TRP A 245 25.68 24.36 -0.80
C TRP A 245 25.02 25.63 -0.24
N ASP A 246 24.21 26.32 -1.06
CA ASP A 246 23.67 27.66 -0.76
C ASP A 246 22.34 27.66 0.00
N ASP A 247 21.59 26.56 0.02
CA ASP A 247 20.42 26.34 0.87
C ASP A 247 20.61 25.23 1.92
N GLY A 248 19.61 25.04 2.80
CA GLY A 248 19.60 23.97 3.79
C GLY A 248 19.19 22.59 3.26
N MET A 249 18.49 22.54 2.12
CA MET A 249 17.94 21.31 1.54
C MET A 249 19.04 20.45 0.92
N LEU A 250 20.02 21.06 0.25
CA LEU A 250 21.12 20.38 -0.41
C LEU A 250 22.41 20.36 0.40
N ARG A 251 22.49 21.05 1.55
CA ARG A 251 23.73 21.19 2.33
C ARG A 251 24.02 19.95 3.19
N PRO A 252 25.21 19.31 3.07
CA PRO A 252 25.60 18.17 3.91
C PRO A 252 25.44 18.45 5.41
N SER A 253 24.75 17.53 6.08
CA SER A 253 24.33 17.66 7.48
C SER A 253 24.55 16.36 8.26
N THR A 254 24.44 16.48 9.58
CA THR A 254 24.38 15.36 10.51
C THR A 254 23.29 14.37 10.11
N LYS A 255 23.57 13.06 10.19
CA LYS A 255 22.66 11.95 9.88
C LYS A 255 22.20 11.82 8.41
N ASN A 256 22.93 12.44 7.47
CA ASN A 256 22.81 12.11 6.05
C ASN A 256 23.32 10.70 5.72
N TYR A 257 22.65 10.04 4.79
CA TYR A 257 23.00 8.71 4.28
C TYR A 257 24.02 8.78 3.15
N TYR A 258 25.01 7.90 3.19
CA TYR A 258 26.07 7.84 2.19
C TYR A 258 26.64 6.42 1.99
N TYR A 259 27.33 6.22 0.87
CA TYR A 259 28.17 5.06 0.64
C TYR A 259 29.43 5.44 -0.16
N LEU A 260 30.48 4.63 0.00
CA LEU A 260 31.81 4.84 -0.58
C LEU A 260 32.09 3.73 -1.60
N TRP A 261 32.71 4.06 -2.73
CA TRP A 261 32.99 3.10 -3.81
C TRP A 261 34.17 3.51 -4.69
N GLY A 262 34.46 2.70 -5.72
CA GLY A 262 35.44 3.04 -6.76
C GLY A 262 36.89 2.70 -6.38
N LYS A 263 37.10 1.66 -5.56
CA LYS A 263 38.42 1.19 -5.12
C LYS A 263 38.51 -0.33 -5.25
N LEU A 264 39.56 -0.85 -5.91
CA LEU A 264 39.85 -2.29 -5.90
C LEU A 264 40.01 -2.86 -4.48
N ALA A 265 40.53 -2.06 -3.55
CA ALA A 265 40.71 -2.47 -2.16
C ALA A 265 39.38 -2.66 -1.40
N ALA A 266 38.27 -2.13 -1.91
CA ALA A 266 36.93 -2.33 -1.37
C ALA A 266 36.21 -3.54 -1.98
N LEU A 267 36.84 -4.27 -2.90
CA LEU A 267 36.31 -5.55 -3.43
C LEU A 267 36.57 -6.63 -2.36
N ASP A 268 35.75 -6.62 -1.31
CA ASP A 268 35.96 -7.43 -0.11
C ASP A 268 34.80 -8.39 0.22
N ALA A 269 33.68 -8.32 -0.51
CA ALA A 269 32.55 -9.23 -0.38
C ALA A 269 32.29 -10.12 -1.62
N PRO A 270 31.75 -11.35 -1.44
CA PRO A 270 31.23 -12.15 -2.54
C PRO A 270 30.05 -11.49 -3.24
N GLY A 271 30.12 -11.37 -4.57
CA GLY A 271 29.07 -10.76 -5.39
C GLY A 271 29.38 -9.34 -5.86
N GLU A 272 30.62 -8.89 -5.75
CA GLU A 272 31.07 -7.56 -6.19
C GLU A 272 32.05 -7.62 -7.37
N TRP A 273 32.26 -6.47 -8.03
CA TRP A 273 33.28 -6.29 -9.07
C TRP A 273 34.00 -4.94 -8.94
N PHE A 274 35.11 -4.76 -9.65
CA PHE A 274 35.77 -3.45 -9.82
C PHE A 274 36.46 -3.36 -11.18
N ARG A 275 36.33 -2.24 -11.90
CA ARG A 275 37.02 -2.03 -13.18
C ARG A 275 38.12 -0.96 -13.07
N ALA A 276 39.37 -1.39 -13.15
CA ALA A 276 40.52 -0.49 -13.16
C ALA A 276 40.62 0.35 -14.46
N SER A 277 41.32 1.48 -14.39
CA SER A 277 41.50 2.42 -15.50
C SER A 277 42.28 1.83 -16.69
N ASP A 278 43.16 0.85 -16.45
CA ASP A 278 43.90 0.07 -17.46
C ASP A 278 43.01 -0.89 -18.28
N GLY A 279 41.74 -1.08 -17.88
CA GLY A 279 40.82 -2.02 -18.49
C GLY A 279 40.84 -3.43 -17.89
N ALA A 280 41.50 -3.64 -16.76
CA ALA A 280 41.30 -4.85 -15.97
C ALA A 280 39.94 -4.83 -15.26
N LEU A 281 39.21 -5.93 -15.37
CA LEU A 281 38.03 -6.19 -14.54
C LEU A 281 38.39 -7.23 -13.47
N TYR A 282 38.05 -6.92 -12.23
CA TYR A 282 38.15 -7.79 -11.07
C TYR A 282 36.74 -8.19 -10.64
N LEU A 283 36.54 -9.45 -10.25
CA LEU A 283 35.22 -10.03 -9.98
C LEU A 283 35.33 -11.07 -8.86
N TRP A 284 34.45 -10.97 -7.86
CA TRP A 284 34.25 -12.00 -6.84
C TRP A 284 32.83 -12.56 -6.99
N LEU A 285 32.71 -13.84 -7.36
CA LEU A 285 31.38 -14.45 -7.53
C LEU A 285 30.66 -14.68 -6.18
N PRO A 286 29.32 -14.57 -6.11
CA PRO A 286 28.55 -14.83 -4.89
C PRO A 286 28.76 -16.23 -4.29
N ASN A 287 29.10 -17.22 -5.13
CA ASN A 287 29.34 -18.61 -4.75
C ASN A 287 30.84 -18.93 -4.49
N ASN A 288 31.73 -17.93 -4.54
CA ASN A 288 33.20 -18.09 -4.51
C ASN A 288 33.77 -18.97 -5.65
N GLY A 289 33.00 -19.20 -6.72
CA GLY A 289 33.37 -20.05 -7.86
C GLY A 289 34.33 -19.39 -8.85
N ASN A 290 34.64 -20.11 -9.94
CA ASN A 290 35.47 -19.59 -11.03
C ASN A 290 34.58 -18.99 -12.14
N PRO A 291 34.74 -17.70 -12.53
CA PRO A 291 33.94 -17.07 -13.58
C PRO A 291 33.96 -17.76 -14.94
N SER A 292 34.96 -18.60 -15.22
CA SER A 292 35.01 -19.41 -16.45
C SER A 292 33.89 -20.46 -16.56
N GLN A 293 33.16 -20.71 -15.46
CA GLN A 293 32.02 -21.64 -15.39
C GLN A 293 30.66 -20.92 -15.52
N HIS A 294 30.67 -19.60 -15.65
CA HIS A 294 29.49 -18.73 -15.60
C HIS A 294 29.39 -17.84 -16.85
N THR A 295 28.19 -17.34 -17.15
CA THR A 295 27.97 -16.36 -18.22
C THR A 295 28.23 -14.97 -17.68
N ILE A 296 29.40 -14.40 -18.00
CA ILE A 296 29.75 -13.04 -17.59
C ILE A 296 29.50 -12.07 -18.74
N GLU A 297 28.61 -11.11 -18.53
CA GLU A 297 28.26 -10.06 -19.50
C GLU A 297 28.62 -8.68 -18.96
N ALA A 298 29.08 -7.79 -19.85
CA ALA A 298 29.41 -6.41 -19.51
C ALA A 298 28.77 -5.42 -20.49
N LYS A 299 28.25 -4.31 -19.97
CA LYS A 299 27.57 -3.28 -20.79
C LYS A 299 28.52 -2.76 -21.86
N ARG A 300 28.02 -2.65 -23.10
CA ARG A 300 28.80 -2.31 -24.30
C ARG A 300 28.22 -1.14 -25.09
N ARG A 301 26.90 -1.05 -25.16
CA ARG A 301 26.18 -0.09 -26.01
C ARG A 301 24.92 0.40 -25.29
N LEU A 302 24.50 1.63 -25.60
CA LEU A 302 23.34 2.26 -24.95
C LEU A 302 22.02 1.84 -25.61
N TRP A 303 21.95 1.85 -26.95
CA TRP A 303 20.69 1.73 -27.68
C TRP A 303 20.48 0.33 -28.25
N ALA A 304 19.30 -0.24 -28.01
CA ALA A 304 18.80 -1.42 -28.72
C ALA A 304 18.13 -1.01 -30.03
N PHE A 305 17.30 0.03 -29.99
CA PHE A 305 16.69 0.67 -31.17
C PHE A 305 16.89 2.19 -31.16
N ASP A 306 17.27 2.72 -32.32
CA ASP A 306 17.34 4.15 -32.62
C ASP A 306 16.24 4.52 -33.62
N LEU A 307 15.14 5.08 -33.11
CA LEU A 307 13.95 5.46 -33.88
C LEU A 307 13.86 6.97 -34.14
N THR A 308 14.99 7.67 -34.06
CA THR A 308 15.13 9.11 -34.37
C THR A 308 14.64 9.44 -35.79
N GLY A 309 13.70 10.39 -35.91
CA GLY A 309 13.04 10.75 -37.16
C GLY A 309 12.41 9.56 -37.91
N ARG A 310 11.92 8.54 -37.19
CA ARG A 310 11.17 7.39 -37.73
C ARG A 310 9.70 7.47 -37.33
N SER A 311 8.83 6.98 -38.21
CA SER A 311 7.39 6.95 -37.97
C SER A 311 6.78 5.63 -38.39
N HIS A 312 5.63 5.27 -37.80
CA HIS A 312 4.89 4.02 -38.11
C HIS A 312 5.79 2.76 -38.03
N ILE A 313 6.54 2.63 -36.93
CA ILE A 313 7.32 1.43 -36.60
C ILE A 313 6.64 0.73 -35.43
N THR A 314 6.47 -0.58 -35.54
CA THR A 314 5.95 -1.44 -34.47
C THR A 314 7.07 -2.33 -33.93
N LEU A 315 7.36 -2.27 -32.63
CA LEU A 315 8.15 -3.27 -31.92
C LEU A 315 7.18 -4.09 -31.05
N ASP A 316 7.08 -5.40 -31.31
CA ASP A 316 6.09 -6.27 -30.65
C ASP A 316 6.72 -7.57 -30.12
N GLY A 317 6.67 -7.79 -28.80
CA GLY A 317 7.06 -9.04 -28.16
C GLY A 317 8.55 -9.26 -27.96
N LEU A 318 9.38 -8.23 -28.13
CA LEU A 318 10.84 -8.32 -28.02
C LEU A 318 11.32 -8.19 -26.58
N GLN A 319 12.34 -8.97 -26.19
CA GLN A 319 13.08 -8.73 -24.95
C GLN A 319 14.28 -7.80 -25.24
N ILE A 320 14.49 -6.80 -24.39
CA ILE A 320 15.63 -5.89 -24.44
C ILE A 320 16.38 -5.97 -23.12
N PHE A 321 17.70 -6.15 -23.19
CA PHE A 321 18.55 -6.34 -22.02
C PHE A 321 19.74 -5.38 -22.05
N GLY A 322 19.95 -4.62 -20.98
CA GLY A 322 21.14 -3.77 -20.84
C GLY A 322 21.20 -2.56 -21.79
N ALA A 323 20.11 -2.23 -22.48
CA ALA A 323 20.01 -1.14 -23.46
C ALA A 323 18.59 -0.53 -23.54
N THR A 324 18.50 0.68 -24.10
CA THR A 324 17.31 1.55 -24.17
C THR A 324 16.79 1.71 -25.62
N ILE A 325 15.56 2.23 -25.76
CA ILE A 325 14.96 2.67 -27.03
C ILE A 325 14.90 4.21 -27.02
N ARG A 326 15.32 4.87 -28.11
CA ARG A 326 15.15 6.32 -28.28
C ARG A 326 14.32 6.74 -29.49
N THR A 327 13.60 7.83 -29.34
CA THR A 327 12.92 8.58 -30.41
C THR A 327 13.41 10.04 -30.42
N ASP A 328 12.80 10.91 -31.22
CA ASP A 328 12.96 12.37 -31.11
C ASP A 328 11.66 13.13 -31.39
N THR A 329 11.74 14.46 -31.55
CA THR A 329 10.58 15.33 -31.83
C THR A 329 9.96 15.13 -33.22
N GLN A 330 10.67 14.46 -34.14
CA GLN A 330 10.19 14.14 -35.48
C GLN A 330 9.54 12.74 -35.54
N SER A 331 9.82 11.88 -34.56
CA SER A 331 9.20 10.56 -34.46
C SER A 331 7.71 10.65 -34.18
N HIS A 332 6.89 9.85 -34.87
CA HIS A 332 5.45 9.78 -34.59
C HIS A 332 4.80 8.44 -34.96
N HIS A 333 3.66 8.14 -34.31
CA HIS A 333 2.89 6.91 -34.57
C HIS A 333 3.71 5.62 -34.40
N LEU A 334 4.67 5.61 -33.48
CA LEU A 334 5.41 4.41 -33.08
C LEU A 334 4.55 3.56 -32.13
N VAL A 335 4.65 2.24 -32.23
CA VAL A 335 3.96 1.30 -31.33
C VAL A 335 4.99 0.37 -30.68
N LEU A 336 5.22 0.54 -29.38
CA LEU A 336 6.08 -0.29 -28.56
C LEU A 336 5.16 -1.16 -27.67
N GLN A 337 5.05 -2.46 -27.95
CA GLN A 337 4.09 -3.31 -27.24
C GLN A 337 4.61 -4.70 -26.87
N ASN A 338 4.04 -5.27 -25.82
CA ASN A 338 4.40 -6.60 -25.29
C ASN A 338 5.91 -6.77 -25.00
N LEU A 339 6.64 -5.67 -24.78
CA LEU A 339 8.08 -5.69 -24.59
C LEU A 339 8.45 -6.15 -23.18
N GLU A 340 9.63 -6.74 -23.06
CA GLU A 340 10.27 -7.03 -21.78
C GLU A 340 11.63 -6.32 -21.74
N VAL A 341 11.70 -5.18 -21.05
CA VAL A 341 12.88 -4.32 -21.03
C VAL A 341 13.53 -4.39 -19.65
N ARG A 342 14.75 -4.92 -19.56
CA ARG A 342 15.51 -5.07 -18.32
C ARG A 342 16.84 -4.32 -18.39
N PHE A 343 17.19 -3.62 -17.32
CA PHE A 343 18.42 -2.83 -17.21
C PHE A 343 18.63 -1.80 -18.35
N PRO A 344 17.59 -1.07 -18.81
CA PRO A 344 17.74 -0.23 -19.99
C PRO A 344 18.69 0.95 -19.76
N TRP A 345 18.74 1.47 -18.54
CA TRP A 345 19.67 2.51 -18.13
C TRP A 345 20.32 2.22 -16.77
N HIS A 346 21.59 2.64 -16.65
CA HIS A 346 22.36 2.62 -15.42
C HIS A 346 23.32 3.80 -15.36
N VAL A 347 23.38 4.43 -14.19
CA VAL A 347 24.36 5.43 -13.79
C VAL A 347 24.75 5.12 -12.34
N GLN A 348 26.04 5.26 -12.04
CA GLN A 348 26.61 4.96 -10.73
C GLN A 348 27.23 6.22 -10.11
N LYS A 349 27.97 7.00 -10.91
CA LYS A 349 28.32 8.39 -10.56
C LYS A 349 27.15 9.29 -10.93
N VAL A 350 26.22 9.45 -9.99
CA VAL A 350 25.03 10.31 -10.11
C VAL A 350 25.47 11.77 -10.26
N PRO A 351 24.97 12.53 -11.26
CA PRO A 351 25.39 13.91 -11.50
C PRO A 351 25.24 14.84 -10.29
N THR A 352 26.03 15.93 -10.27
CA THR A 352 26.09 16.85 -9.14
C THR A 352 24.85 17.78 -9.05
N LEU A 353 24.04 17.58 -8.01
CA LEU A 353 22.95 18.49 -7.58
C LEU A 353 22.01 18.97 -8.71
N PHE A 354 21.57 18.09 -9.61
CA PHE A 354 20.78 18.52 -10.77
C PHE A 354 19.58 17.62 -11.11
N TRP A 355 18.60 18.26 -11.75
CA TRP A 355 17.31 17.69 -12.14
C TRP A 355 17.23 17.53 -13.66
N THR A 356 17.00 16.30 -14.13
CA THR A 356 16.67 15.97 -15.53
C THR A 356 17.78 16.17 -16.59
N SER A 357 18.80 15.30 -16.58
CA SER A 357 19.60 14.98 -17.78
C SER A 357 20.24 13.59 -17.67
N GLY A 358 20.51 12.95 -18.81
CA GLY A 358 20.90 11.54 -18.90
C GLY A 358 20.06 10.72 -19.89
N THR A 359 20.39 9.44 -20.04
CA THR A 359 19.75 8.53 -21.01
C THR A 359 18.58 7.78 -20.38
N PRO A 360 17.30 8.11 -20.62
CA PRO A 360 16.19 7.38 -20.00
C PRO A 360 16.06 5.94 -20.54
N GLY A 361 15.39 5.07 -19.77
CA GLY A 361 15.18 3.67 -20.15
C GLY A 361 14.38 3.46 -21.45
N ILE A 362 13.36 4.30 -21.67
CA ILE A 362 12.67 4.51 -22.94
C ILE A 362 12.45 6.02 -23.09
N ASP A 363 12.94 6.59 -24.19
CA ASP A 363 12.74 8.00 -24.55
C ASP A 363 11.60 8.11 -25.58
N LEU A 364 10.36 8.32 -25.12
CA LEU A 364 9.15 8.42 -25.92
C LEU A 364 8.80 9.88 -26.22
N ARG A 365 9.65 10.51 -27.03
CA ARG A 365 9.44 11.86 -27.59
C ARG A 365 8.67 11.81 -28.90
N GLY A 366 8.08 12.95 -29.27
CA GLY A 366 7.38 13.13 -30.53
C GLY A 366 5.87 13.07 -30.35
N ASN A 367 5.13 12.57 -31.34
CA ASN A 367 3.67 12.67 -31.34
C ASN A 367 2.96 11.34 -31.61
N ASP A 368 1.81 11.13 -30.97
CA ASP A 368 0.91 10.00 -31.23
C ASP A 368 1.58 8.62 -31.05
N ASN A 369 2.64 8.51 -30.24
CA ASN A 369 3.34 7.26 -29.99
C ASN A 369 2.69 6.47 -28.84
N VAL A 370 2.76 5.14 -28.90
CA VAL A 370 2.17 4.23 -27.92
C VAL A 370 3.24 3.33 -27.32
N LEU A 371 3.30 3.26 -25.98
CA LEU A 371 4.03 2.26 -25.21
C LEU A 371 3.05 1.49 -24.35
N ARG A 372 2.81 0.21 -24.64
CA ARG A 372 1.78 -0.56 -23.93
C ARG A 372 2.13 -2.01 -23.62
N ASP A 373 1.35 -2.60 -22.73
CA ASP A 373 1.33 -4.05 -22.47
C ASP A 373 2.70 -4.66 -22.10
N SER A 374 3.64 -3.83 -21.65
CA SER A 374 5.06 -4.18 -21.49
C SER A 374 5.47 -4.32 -20.02
N LEU A 375 6.62 -4.93 -19.77
CA LEU A 375 7.29 -5.03 -18.48
C LEU A 375 8.64 -4.31 -18.56
N LEU A 376 8.85 -3.31 -17.69
CA LEU A 376 10.02 -2.42 -17.71
C LEU A 376 10.67 -2.43 -16.33
N ALA A 377 11.91 -2.90 -16.23
CA ALA A 377 12.55 -3.21 -14.95
C ALA A 377 14.01 -2.74 -14.86
N TYR A 378 14.42 -2.35 -13.65
CA TYR A 378 15.82 -2.12 -13.27
C TYR A 378 16.47 -0.88 -13.94
N SER A 379 15.94 0.32 -13.75
CA SER A 379 16.58 1.57 -14.22
C SER A 379 17.17 2.38 -13.05
N ALA A 380 18.43 2.80 -13.18
CA ALA A 380 19.09 3.60 -12.12
C ALA A 380 18.45 4.98 -11.93
N GLY A 381 17.93 5.56 -13.02
CA GLY A 381 17.10 6.76 -13.02
C GLY A 381 15.77 6.47 -13.71
N ARG A 382 15.35 7.36 -14.60
CA ARG A 382 14.11 7.25 -15.36
C ARG A 382 13.95 5.96 -16.16
N MET A 383 12.80 5.33 -16.00
CA MET A 383 12.37 4.20 -16.83
C MET A 383 11.70 4.69 -18.12
N VAL A 384 10.75 5.62 -18.01
CA VAL A 384 10.00 6.15 -19.16
C VAL A 384 10.01 7.67 -19.15
N SER A 385 10.46 8.26 -20.24
CA SER A 385 10.39 9.69 -20.51
C SER A 385 9.36 9.92 -21.61
N VAL A 386 8.34 10.73 -21.37
CA VAL A 386 7.31 11.07 -22.37
C VAL A 386 7.44 12.56 -22.69
N SER A 387 7.40 12.96 -23.96
CA SER A 387 7.31 14.38 -24.34
C SER A 387 6.76 14.57 -25.75
N GLY A 388 6.33 15.80 -26.07
CA GLY A 388 5.52 16.09 -27.26
C GLY A 388 4.04 15.84 -27.01
N LEU A 389 3.27 15.43 -28.02
CA LEU A 389 1.80 15.50 -28.01
C LEU A 389 1.11 14.13 -28.15
N ARG A 390 0.00 13.92 -27.44
CA ARG A 390 -0.92 12.78 -27.60
C ARG A 390 -0.27 11.39 -27.48
N ASN A 391 0.88 11.28 -26.81
CA ASN A 391 1.52 9.99 -26.56
C ASN A 391 0.75 9.22 -25.47
N LEU A 392 0.71 7.90 -25.58
CA LEU A 392 0.02 6.99 -24.66
C LEU A 392 0.99 5.98 -24.06
N VAL A 393 1.12 5.98 -22.74
CA VAL A 393 1.83 4.95 -21.96
C VAL A 393 0.82 4.20 -21.12
N SER A 394 0.47 2.96 -21.49
CA SER A 394 -0.62 2.24 -20.83
C SER A 394 -0.48 0.73 -20.64
N ASN A 395 -1.10 0.21 -19.58
CA ASN A 395 -1.09 -1.22 -19.26
C ASN A 395 0.31 -1.84 -19.07
N ASN A 396 1.29 -1.02 -18.65
CA ASN A 396 2.66 -1.43 -18.39
C ASN A 396 2.90 -1.72 -16.91
N VAL A 397 3.85 -2.61 -16.63
CA VAL A 397 4.38 -2.86 -15.28
C VAL A 397 5.79 -2.28 -15.22
N ILE A 398 6.02 -1.33 -14.33
CA ILE A 398 7.27 -0.60 -14.15
C ILE A 398 7.78 -0.85 -12.73
N PHE A 399 9.01 -1.35 -12.57
CA PHE A 399 9.54 -1.54 -11.22
C PHE A 399 11.06 -1.47 -11.10
N ASP A 400 11.52 -1.33 -9.86
CA ASP A 400 12.93 -1.17 -9.50
C ASP A 400 13.56 -0.04 -10.35
N ALA A 401 12.95 1.14 -10.26
CA ALA A 401 13.23 2.30 -11.08
C ALA A 401 13.68 3.49 -10.24
N SER A 402 14.52 4.36 -10.82
CA SER A 402 15.24 5.40 -10.08
C SER A 402 16.00 4.87 -8.85
N TYR A 403 16.58 3.65 -8.93
CA TYR A 403 17.25 3.02 -7.79
C TYR A 403 18.55 3.70 -7.34
N ALA A 404 19.08 4.65 -8.11
CA ALA A 404 20.19 5.51 -7.70
C ALA A 404 19.72 6.83 -7.04
N ALA A 405 18.40 6.99 -6.82
CA ALA A 405 17.75 8.11 -6.11
C ALA A 405 18.04 9.54 -6.63
N GLY A 406 18.64 9.68 -7.82
CA GLY A 406 18.94 10.96 -8.47
C GLY A 406 17.91 11.44 -9.52
N ASP A 407 16.86 10.67 -9.81
CA ASP A 407 15.89 10.98 -10.89
C ASP A 407 14.46 10.57 -10.47
N VAL A 408 13.52 10.46 -11.41
CA VAL A 408 12.13 9.98 -11.21
C VAL A 408 11.89 8.74 -12.06
N ALA A 409 10.98 7.83 -11.70
CA ALA A 409 10.74 6.65 -12.53
C ALA A 409 10.04 6.98 -13.88
N VAL A 410 9.09 7.93 -13.88
CA VAL A 410 8.37 8.42 -15.08
C VAL A 410 8.31 9.95 -15.08
N SER A 411 8.56 10.58 -16.24
CA SER A 411 8.38 12.03 -16.46
C SER A 411 7.57 12.33 -17.73
N GLY A 412 6.84 13.45 -17.75
CA GLY A 412 6.08 13.97 -18.89
C GLY A 412 6.71 15.18 -19.61
N GLN A 413 7.84 15.71 -19.13
CA GLN A 413 8.54 16.85 -19.75
C GLN A 413 10.03 16.60 -19.97
N ALA A 414 10.36 15.64 -20.84
CA ALA A 414 11.72 15.50 -21.35
C ALA A 414 12.22 16.82 -22.00
N TRP A 415 13.46 17.23 -21.72
CA TRP A 415 14.15 18.31 -22.45
C TRP A 415 13.40 19.66 -22.50
N ARG A 416 12.59 19.97 -21.47
CA ARG A 416 11.74 21.18 -21.38
C ARG A 416 10.72 21.34 -22.53
N GLN A 417 10.40 20.27 -23.26
CA GLN A 417 9.42 20.32 -24.35
C GLN A 417 8.01 20.49 -23.79
N GLN A 418 7.37 21.64 -24.05
CA GLN A 418 6.06 21.95 -23.51
C GLN A 418 4.97 21.10 -24.20
N ASN A 419 4.18 20.36 -23.40
CA ASN A 419 2.88 19.86 -23.83
C ASN A 419 1.81 20.91 -23.43
N PRO A 420 0.88 21.28 -24.34
CA PRO A 420 -0.11 22.34 -24.09
C PRO A 420 -1.34 21.87 -23.29
N GLY A 421 -1.47 20.58 -23.00
CA GLY A 421 -2.61 19.96 -22.33
C GLY A 421 -3.85 19.78 -23.22
N GLY A 422 -5.00 19.60 -22.59
CA GLY A 422 -6.29 19.46 -23.27
C GLY A 422 -6.35 18.26 -24.22
N ALA A 423 -6.74 18.49 -25.48
CA ALA A 423 -6.82 17.45 -26.50
C ALA A 423 -5.45 16.89 -26.93
N ASP A 424 -4.36 17.60 -26.61
CA ASP A 424 -2.99 17.22 -26.96
C ASP A 424 -2.21 16.60 -25.78
N SER A 425 -2.86 16.46 -24.61
CA SER A 425 -2.26 15.85 -23.41
C SER A 425 -1.62 14.49 -23.71
N ASN A 426 -0.45 14.26 -23.10
CA ASN A 426 0.11 12.91 -22.98
C ASN A 426 -0.67 12.14 -21.91
N ASN A 427 -0.78 10.82 -22.04
CA ASN A 427 -1.59 9.99 -21.15
C ASN A 427 -0.75 8.85 -20.56
N PHE A 428 -0.46 8.92 -19.27
CA PHE A 428 0.08 7.83 -18.46
C PHE A 428 -1.08 7.14 -17.74
N ARG A 429 -1.59 6.04 -18.33
CA ARG A 429 -2.86 5.44 -17.92
C ARG A 429 -2.81 3.93 -17.67
N GLN A 430 -3.42 3.44 -16.59
CA GLN A 430 -3.57 2.00 -16.33
C GLN A 430 -2.23 1.26 -16.14
N ASN A 431 -1.21 1.89 -15.56
CA ASN A 431 0.10 1.27 -15.31
C ASN A 431 0.26 0.91 -13.83
N THR A 432 1.02 -0.15 -13.53
CA THR A 432 1.48 -0.45 -12.17
C THR A 432 2.93 0.00 -12.04
N VAL A 433 3.25 0.84 -11.05
CA VAL A 433 4.61 1.32 -10.76
C VAL A 433 4.96 1.01 -9.31
N PHE A 434 6.08 0.30 -9.07
CA PHE A 434 6.49 -0.01 -7.70
C PHE A 434 8.00 -0.10 -7.49
N ASN A 435 8.44 -0.06 -6.22
CA ASN A 435 9.85 -0.06 -5.82
C ASN A 435 10.64 1.06 -6.50
N THR A 436 10.31 2.32 -6.20
CA THR A 436 11.06 3.46 -6.76
C THR A 436 11.99 4.08 -5.72
N GLY A 437 13.25 4.30 -6.08
CA GLY A 437 14.23 4.90 -5.15
C GLY A 437 13.87 6.34 -4.74
N ARG A 438 13.09 7.02 -5.58
CA ARG A 438 12.60 8.40 -5.43
C ARG A 438 11.12 8.48 -5.86
N ILE A 439 10.74 9.51 -6.62
CA ILE A 439 9.40 9.74 -7.17
C ILE A 439 9.00 8.65 -8.18
N ALA A 440 7.74 8.20 -8.15
CA ALA A 440 7.20 7.27 -9.14
C ALA A 440 6.77 7.98 -10.44
N VAL A 441 6.01 9.07 -10.34
CA VAL A 441 5.58 9.86 -11.51
C VAL A 441 5.73 11.36 -11.23
N GLN A 442 6.47 12.06 -12.08
CA GLN A 442 6.51 13.52 -12.10
C GLN A 442 5.28 14.06 -12.86
N ALA A 443 4.46 14.88 -12.19
CA ALA A 443 3.23 15.46 -12.70
C ALA A 443 3.50 16.69 -13.59
N ASP A 444 4.20 16.44 -14.69
CA ASP A 444 4.62 17.45 -15.67
C ASP A 444 3.45 18.06 -16.48
N PRO A 445 3.66 19.22 -17.15
CA PRO A 445 2.61 19.92 -17.91
C PRO A 445 1.90 19.02 -18.91
N GLY A 446 0.57 19.02 -18.89
CA GLY A 446 -0.24 18.28 -19.87
C GLY A 446 -0.10 16.75 -19.80
N LEU A 447 0.47 16.17 -18.73
CA LEU A 447 0.50 14.73 -18.50
C LEU A 447 -0.72 14.29 -17.67
N ASN A 448 -1.69 13.62 -18.29
CA ASN A 448 -2.77 12.97 -17.57
C ASN A 448 -2.27 11.69 -16.91
N ILE A 449 -2.39 11.59 -15.59
CA ILE A 449 -1.99 10.44 -14.76
C ILE A 449 -3.28 9.78 -14.26
N THR A 450 -3.74 8.71 -14.93
CA THR A 450 -5.04 8.11 -14.61
C THR A 450 -5.08 6.59 -14.46
N TYR A 451 -5.90 6.06 -13.55
CA TYR A 451 -6.06 4.60 -13.35
C TYR A 451 -4.76 3.84 -13.00
N ASN A 452 -3.71 4.51 -12.51
CA ASN A 452 -2.44 3.87 -12.18
C ASN A 452 -2.42 3.35 -10.73
N ASP A 453 -1.60 2.33 -10.49
CA ASP A 453 -1.34 1.74 -9.17
C ASP A 453 0.11 2.02 -8.81
N LEU A 454 0.34 2.92 -7.86
CA LEU A 454 1.65 3.51 -7.58
C LEU A 454 2.02 3.29 -6.10
N TYR A 455 3.01 2.45 -5.83
CA TYR A 455 3.31 2.05 -4.44
C TYR A 455 4.77 1.72 -4.14
N ASN A 456 5.16 1.75 -2.86
CA ASN A 456 6.54 1.51 -2.42
C ASN A 456 7.56 2.40 -3.15
N SER A 457 7.32 3.71 -3.11
CA SER A 457 8.19 4.76 -3.63
C SER A 457 9.13 5.29 -2.53
N HIS A 458 10.01 6.23 -2.86
CA HIS A 458 10.89 6.94 -1.91
C HIS A 458 11.80 6.05 -1.05
N LEU A 459 12.24 4.89 -1.58
CA LEU A 459 13.01 3.92 -0.79
C LEU A 459 14.27 4.50 -0.11
N GLN A 460 14.87 5.55 -0.66
CA GLN A 460 16.13 6.15 -0.19
C GLN A 460 16.03 7.60 0.31
N ILE A 461 14.87 8.27 0.16
CA ILE A 461 14.73 9.73 0.27
C ILE A 461 13.46 10.16 1.03
N ALA A 462 13.37 11.44 1.39
CA ALA A 462 12.20 12.06 2.03
C ALA A 462 11.71 13.32 1.31
N ASP A 463 10.61 13.92 1.80
CA ASP A 463 10.04 15.22 1.41
C ASP A 463 9.50 15.34 -0.03
N LEU A 464 9.20 14.22 -0.68
CA LEU A 464 8.60 14.23 -2.03
C LEU A 464 7.29 13.40 -2.06
N GLY A 465 6.61 13.40 -3.21
CA GLY A 465 5.36 12.69 -3.44
C GLY A 465 5.50 11.52 -4.42
N THR A 466 4.73 10.45 -4.23
CA THR A 466 4.65 9.35 -5.21
C THR A 466 4.22 9.88 -6.59
N ILE A 467 3.26 10.80 -6.59
CA ILE A 467 3.03 11.75 -7.68
C ILE A 467 3.51 13.12 -7.18
N TYR A 468 4.46 13.76 -7.86
CA TYR A 468 5.10 15.01 -7.41
C TYR A 468 5.24 16.05 -8.52
N THR A 469 5.16 17.33 -8.15
CA THR A 469 5.48 18.48 -8.99
C THR A 469 5.93 19.69 -8.16
N TRP A 470 6.81 20.52 -8.72
CA TRP A 470 7.26 21.81 -8.16
C TRP A 470 7.39 22.84 -9.29
N GLY A 471 6.86 24.05 -9.10
CA GLY A 471 6.99 25.15 -10.07
C GLY A 471 6.34 24.89 -11.43
N THR A 472 5.25 24.13 -11.51
CA THR A 472 4.70 23.62 -12.78
C THR A 472 3.27 24.11 -13.08
N ASP A 473 3.05 24.50 -14.33
CA ASP A 473 1.71 24.63 -14.93
C ASP A 473 1.21 23.26 -15.38
N GLY A 474 0.22 22.69 -14.68
CA GLY A 474 -0.38 21.42 -15.07
C GLY A 474 -1.08 21.44 -16.43
N LYS A 475 -1.41 22.62 -17.00
CA LYS A 475 -2.20 22.75 -18.24
C LYS A 475 -3.55 22.01 -18.18
N ASN A 476 -4.18 22.00 -17.01
CA ASN A 476 -5.38 21.22 -16.68
C ASN A 476 -5.18 19.70 -16.75
N ALA A 477 -3.95 19.22 -16.53
CA ALA A 477 -3.65 17.80 -16.38
C ALA A 477 -4.52 17.17 -15.28
N GLN A 478 -4.98 15.96 -15.57
CA GLN A 478 -5.81 15.16 -14.67
C GLN A 478 -4.95 14.18 -13.88
N ILE A 479 -5.10 14.18 -12.56
CA ILE A 479 -4.57 13.14 -11.68
C ILE A 479 -5.79 12.41 -11.09
N ALA A 480 -6.19 11.29 -11.69
CA ALA A 480 -7.50 10.71 -11.37
C ALA A 480 -7.61 9.19 -11.40
N TYR A 481 -8.49 8.62 -10.56
CA TYR A 481 -8.70 7.17 -10.47
C TYR A 481 -7.42 6.37 -10.12
N ASN A 482 -6.39 7.00 -9.56
CA ASN A 482 -5.18 6.30 -9.16
C ASN A 482 -5.33 5.67 -7.77
N TRP A 483 -4.64 4.56 -7.55
CA TRP A 483 -4.30 4.06 -6.22
C TRP A 483 -2.86 4.48 -5.93
N VAL A 484 -2.65 5.18 -4.82
CA VAL A 484 -1.34 5.71 -4.42
C VAL A 484 -1.09 5.31 -2.98
N HIS A 485 -0.12 4.44 -2.70
CA HIS A 485 -0.03 3.87 -1.35
C HIS A 485 1.35 3.41 -0.95
N ASP A 486 1.47 2.97 0.31
CA ASP A 486 2.65 2.28 0.83
C ASP A 486 3.93 3.12 0.59
N ASN A 487 3.89 4.40 0.98
CA ASN A 487 5.03 5.31 0.90
C ASN A 487 5.63 5.51 2.29
N TRP A 488 6.72 4.78 2.57
CA TRP A 488 7.31 4.64 3.90
C TRP A 488 8.62 5.42 4.09
N ALA A 489 8.80 6.52 3.35
CA ALA A 489 9.94 7.40 3.57
C ALA A 489 10.02 7.92 5.00
N GLU A 490 11.25 8.15 5.45
CA GLU A 490 11.58 8.51 6.82
C GLU A 490 10.98 9.86 7.22
N LEU A 491 10.30 9.87 8.38
CA LEU A 491 9.72 11.07 8.97
C LEU A 491 10.49 11.41 10.27
N ASP A 492 11.46 12.32 10.16
CA ASP A 492 12.11 12.98 11.29
C ASP A 492 12.21 14.49 11.03
N VAL A 493 11.27 15.22 11.63
CA VAL A 493 11.19 16.69 11.53
C VAL A 493 12.35 17.42 12.18
N SER A 494 13.16 16.76 13.03
CA SER A 494 14.38 17.35 13.61
C SER A 494 15.54 17.38 12.61
N LEU A 495 15.52 16.47 11.62
CA LEU A 495 16.47 16.40 10.50
C LEU A 495 15.94 17.08 9.23
N ASN A 496 14.68 17.53 9.24
CA ASN A 496 13.91 17.96 8.05
C ASN A 496 13.64 16.82 7.06
N TYR A 497 13.53 15.59 7.55
CA TYR A 497 13.05 14.47 6.76
C TYR A 497 11.52 14.44 6.87
N PHE A 498 10.83 14.98 5.88
CA PHE A 498 9.38 15.20 5.91
C PHE A 498 8.56 14.01 5.38
N GLY A 499 9.05 12.78 5.53
CA GLY A 499 8.34 11.55 5.16
C GLY A 499 7.98 11.44 3.67
N GLY A 500 7.03 10.55 3.37
CA GLY A 500 6.61 10.20 2.03
C GLY A 500 5.17 10.61 1.77
N HIS A 501 4.96 11.56 0.86
CA HIS A 501 3.63 12.03 0.47
C HIS A 501 3.00 11.15 -0.61
N GLY A 502 1.67 11.16 -0.70
CA GLY A 502 0.94 10.47 -1.78
C GLY A 502 0.97 11.27 -3.09
N ILE A 503 0.06 12.24 -3.20
CA ILE A 503 -0.02 13.20 -4.31
C ILE A 503 0.38 14.57 -3.77
N TYR A 504 1.49 15.12 -4.25
CA TYR A 504 2.08 16.34 -3.69
C TYR A 504 2.33 17.39 -4.78
N LEU A 505 1.61 18.50 -4.67
CA LEU A 505 1.83 19.70 -5.46
C LEU A 505 2.60 20.69 -4.59
N ASP A 506 3.91 20.72 -4.79
CA ASP A 506 4.84 21.59 -4.08
C ASP A 506 4.75 23.04 -4.60
N ASP A 507 5.53 23.94 -4.02
CA ASP A 507 5.58 25.38 -4.26
C ASP A 507 5.40 25.78 -5.73
N ASP A 508 4.61 26.83 -5.98
CA ASP A 508 4.38 27.38 -7.33
C ASP A 508 3.79 26.37 -8.36
N SER A 509 3.22 25.22 -7.94
CA SER A 509 2.45 24.31 -8.82
C SER A 509 0.98 24.69 -8.95
N TYR A 510 0.40 24.68 -10.16
CA TYR A 510 -0.93 25.26 -10.46
C TYR A 510 -1.63 24.60 -11.68
N ASN A 511 -2.92 24.89 -11.91
CA ASN A 511 -3.75 24.36 -13.02
C ASN A 511 -3.83 22.81 -13.08
N TYR A 512 -4.26 22.16 -12.00
CA TYR A 512 -4.46 20.70 -11.93
C TYR A 512 -5.88 20.32 -11.51
N LEU A 513 -6.37 19.19 -12.03
CA LEU A 513 -7.61 18.55 -11.61
C LEU A 513 -7.32 17.18 -10.99
N ILE A 514 -7.44 17.08 -9.66
CA ILE A 514 -7.07 15.91 -8.85
C ILE A 514 -8.34 15.27 -8.29
N TYR A 515 -8.77 14.13 -8.82
CA TYR A 515 -10.08 13.58 -8.44
C TYR A 515 -10.22 12.06 -8.44
N ARG A 516 -11.06 11.54 -7.55
CA ARG A 516 -11.34 10.10 -7.42
C ARG A 516 -10.08 9.23 -7.27
N ASN A 517 -9.04 9.76 -6.63
CA ASN A 517 -7.89 8.96 -6.21
C ASN A 517 -8.17 8.32 -4.84
N ILE A 518 -7.59 7.15 -4.61
CA ILE A 518 -7.58 6.47 -3.31
C ILE A 518 -6.14 6.43 -2.81
N VAL A 519 -5.90 6.95 -1.60
CA VAL A 519 -4.55 7.07 -1.02
C VAL A 519 -4.52 6.46 0.38
N TRP A 520 -3.53 5.63 0.71
CA TRP A 520 -3.39 5.02 2.03
C TRP A 520 -1.94 4.68 2.39
N ASN A 521 -1.66 4.53 3.70
CA ASN A 521 -0.36 4.06 4.21
C ASN A 521 0.84 4.90 3.71
N THR A 522 0.73 6.21 3.88
CA THR A 522 1.80 7.20 3.64
C THR A 522 2.30 7.73 4.99
N THR A 523 3.61 7.94 5.14
CA THR A 523 4.16 8.51 6.39
C THR A 523 3.89 10.01 6.54
N SER A 524 3.59 10.70 5.43
CA SER A 524 3.20 12.11 5.37
C SER A 524 1.84 12.25 4.64
N PRO A 525 1.26 13.47 4.50
CA PRO A 525 -0.07 13.63 3.92
C PRO A 525 -0.29 12.92 2.57
N GLY A 526 -1.43 12.26 2.46
CA GLY A 526 -1.79 11.50 1.25
C GLY A 526 -2.10 12.40 0.07
N ILE A 527 -2.67 13.59 0.31
CA ILE A 527 -2.77 14.66 -0.68
C ILE A 527 -2.32 15.98 -0.04
N PHE A 528 -1.34 16.64 -0.65
CA PHE A 528 -0.79 17.91 -0.16
C PHE A 528 -0.67 18.95 -1.28
N THR A 529 -1.05 20.20 -1.00
CA THR A 529 -0.79 21.35 -1.88
C THR A 529 -0.11 22.50 -1.11
N PHE A 530 1.00 23.02 -1.64
CA PHE A 530 1.61 24.27 -1.20
C PHE A 530 1.03 25.49 -1.93
N GLY A 531 1.26 26.69 -1.41
CA GLY A 531 0.81 27.93 -2.02
C GLY A 531 1.64 28.36 -3.23
N ILE A 532 1.21 29.43 -3.89
CA ILE A 532 1.93 30.06 -5.01
C ILE A 532 2.30 31.51 -4.69
N ASN A 533 3.41 32.00 -5.22
CA ASN A 533 3.73 33.43 -5.29
C ASN A 533 4.36 33.85 -6.63
N GLY A 534 4.64 32.91 -7.52
CA GLY A 534 5.22 33.18 -8.85
C GLY A 534 6.68 33.60 -8.81
N THR A 535 7.42 33.23 -7.77
CA THR A 535 8.86 33.51 -7.67
C THR A 535 9.70 32.52 -8.48
N VAL A 536 9.24 31.27 -8.62
CA VAL A 536 9.83 30.26 -9.51
C VAL A 536 9.36 30.48 -10.95
N VAL A 537 8.05 30.71 -11.14
CA VAL A 537 7.43 30.94 -12.45
C VAL A 537 6.89 32.38 -12.53
N ARG A 538 7.70 33.29 -13.08
CA ARG A 538 7.41 34.75 -13.10
C ARG A 538 6.11 35.16 -13.79
N GLU A 539 5.56 34.29 -14.64
CA GLU A 539 4.29 34.50 -15.34
C GLU A 539 3.06 34.44 -14.41
N LEU A 540 3.23 33.99 -13.16
CA LEU A 540 2.17 33.75 -12.17
C LEU A 540 1.88 34.90 -11.20
N ALA A 541 2.66 35.97 -11.17
CA ALA A 541 2.60 36.95 -10.08
C ALA A 541 1.19 37.59 -9.93
N GLY A 542 0.43 37.12 -8.94
CA GLY A 542 -0.96 37.55 -8.67
C GLY A 542 -2.08 36.72 -9.34
N ALA A 543 -1.75 35.62 -10.03
CA ALA A 543 -2.74 34.72 -10.64
C ALA A 543 -3.37 33.75 -9.60
N PRO A 544 -4.61 33.26 -9.82
CA PRO A 544 -5.18 32.16 -9.02
C PRO A 544 -4.53 30.82 -9.37
N GLY A 545 -4.37 29.95 -8.37
CA GLY A 545 -3.69 28.66 -8.55
C GLY A 545 -4.49 27.58 -9.29
N ASN A 546 -5.81 27.73 -9.42
CA ASN A 546 -6.72 26.80 -10.13
C ASN A 546 -6.40 25.31 -9.86
N ARG A 547 -6.29 24.97 -8.58
CA ARG A 547 -6.04 23.60 -8.11
C ARG A 547 -7.34 23.05 -7.59
N PHE A 548 -7.85 22.01 -8.24
CA PHE A 548 -9.16 21.46 -7.99
C PHE A 548 -9.02 20.03 -7.45
N ILE A 549 -9.26 19.85 -6.16
CA ILE A 549 -9.10 18.58 -5.44
C ILE A 549 -10.50 18.08 -5.08
N TYR A 550 -10.99 17.10 -5.83
CA TYR A 550 -12.41 16.71 -5.82
C TYR A 550 -12.64 15.23 -5.59
N ASN A 551 -13.58 14.85 -4.73
CA ASN A 551 -14.01 13.45 -4.63
C ASN A 551 -12.81 12.48 -4.41
N ASN A 552 -11.82 12.79 -3.59
CA ASN A 552 -10.73 11.85 -3.25
C ASN A 552 -11.00 11.14 -1.92
N THR A 553 -10.46 9.94 -1.73
CA THR A 553 -10.51 9.19 -0.46
C THR A 553 -9.10 8.95 0.05
N VAL A 554 -8.80 9.47 1.24
CA VAL A 554 -7.46 9.40 1.84
C VAL A 554 -7.53 8.79 3.24
N ASP A 555 -6.99 7.58 3.37
CA ASP A 555 -6.75 6.89 4.64
C ASP A 555 -5.46 7.44 5.27
N GLY A 556 -5.54 8.72 5.66
CA GLY A 556 -4.45 9.59 6.09
C GLY A 556 -4.87 11.07 6.08
N GLU A 557 -3.91 11.99 6.06
CA GLU A 557 -4.16 13.44 6.05
C GLU A 557 -4.35 14.00 4.63
N ILE A 558 -5.34 14.88 4.45
CA ILE A 558 -5.43 15.83 3.33
C ILE A 558 -5.03 17.21 3.85
N LYS A 559 -4.04 17.84 3.21
CA LYS A 559 -3.43 19.08 3.70
C LYS A 559 -3.33 20.14 2.61
N SER A 560 -3.37 21.41 3.03
CA SER A 560 -2.87 22.53 2.25
C SER A 560 -2.11 23.51 3.15
N ALA A 561 -1.07 24.16 2.63
CA ALA A 561 -0.25 25.10 3.39
C ALA A 561 0.27 26.25 2.52
N ALA A 562 0.60 27.39 3.15
CA ALA A 562 1.24 28.53 2.50
C ALA A 562 2.42 29.03 3.34
N LYS A 563 3.59 29.17 2.72
CA LYS A 563 4.79 29.71 3.36
C LYS A 563 4.64 31.24 3.52
N SER A 564 4.82 31.74 4.75
CA SER A 564 4.74 33.19 5.06
C SER A 564 5.85 34.01 4.40
N ASN A 565 6.95 33.37 4.03
CA ASN A 565 8.01 33.91 3.19
C ASN A 565 8.63 32.78 2.35
N TYR A 566 8.46 32.85 1.04
CA TYR A 566 9.10 31.99 0.05
C TYR A 566 9.76 32.89 -1.01
N ASN A 567 11.09 32.81 -1.15
CA ASN A 567 11.87 33.69 -2.04
C ASN A 567 11.59 35.21 -1.86
N GLY A 568 11.32 35.65 -0.62
CA GLY A 568 11.08 37.05 -0.29
C GLY A 568 9.63 37.52 -0.42
N GLN A 569 8.67 36.64 -0.73
CA GLN A 569 7.24 36.96 -0.83
C GLN A 569 6.37 35.89 -0.14
N PRO A 570 5.24 36.26 0.49
CA PRO A 570 4.30 35.28 1.03
C PRO A 570 3.64 34.49 -0.10
N GLN A 571 3.34 33.22 0.13
CA GLN A 571 2.50 32.42 -0.75
C GLN A 571 1.01 32.69 -0.54
N VAL A 572 0.22 32.46 -1.58
CA VAL A 572 -1.25 32.49 -1.54
C VAL A 572 -1.86 31.17 -2.01
N LEU A 573 -3.06 30.88 -1.49
CA LEU A 573 -3.86 29.70 -1.83
C LEU A 573 -5.11 30.03 -2.64
N THR A 574 -5.31 31.29 -3.04
CA THR A 574 -6.42 31.76 -3.88
C THR A 574 -6.58 30.90 -5.14
N GLY A 575 -7.79 30.39 -5.37
CA GLY A 575 -8.08 29.47 -6.49
C GLY A 575 -7.72 28.00 -6.21
N THR A 576 -7.31 27.65 -4.99
CA THR A 576 -7.23 26.26 -4.52
C THR A 576 -8.56 25.86 -3.90
N VAL A 577 -9.12 24.74 -4.36
CA VAL A 577 -10.48 24.31 -4.06
C VAL A 577 -10.48 22.84 -3.66
N TYR A 578 -11.07 22.52 -2.51
CA TYR A 578 -11.27 21.16 -2.01
C TYR A 578 -12.77 20.90 -1.83
N VAL A 579 -13.35 19.99 -2.62
CA VAL A 579 -14.78 19.64 -2.53
C VAL A 579 -15.01 18.13 -2.57
N ASN A 580 -15.98 17.64 -1.81
CA ASN A 580 -16.38 16.22 -1.77
C ASN A 580 -15.28 15.23 -1.35
N ASN A 581 -14.17 15.64 -0.71
CA ASN A 581 -13.12 14.69 -0.32
C ASN A 581 -13.44 14.02 1.02
N ILE A 582 -12.97 12.79 1.20
CA ILE A 582 -12.90 12.12 2.50
C ILE A 582 -11.42 11.99 2.89
N GLY A 583 -11.05 12.49 4.06
CA GLY A 583 -9.72 12.29 4.66
C GLY A 583 -9.87 11.78 6.09
N THR A 584 -8.91 11.00 6.58
CA THR A 584 -8.89 10.64 8.02
C THR A 584 -8.60 11.88 8.89
N ILE A 585 -7.80 12.82 8.36
CA ILE A 585 -7.53 14.15 8.93
C ILE A 585 -7.67 15.19 7.80
N LEU A 586 -8.27 16.35 8.07
CA LEU A 586 -8.43 17.46 7.12
C LEU A 586 -7.76 18.76 7.62
N SER A 587 -6.50 18.96 7.24
CA SER A 587 -5.73 20.19 7.53
C SER A 587 -5.97 21.26 6.45
N LEU A 588 -7.18 21.84 6.45
CA LEU A 588 -7.70 22.73 5.40
C LEU A 588 -8.32 24.04 5.95
N ASP A 589 -7.73 24.61 7.00
CA ASP A 589 -8.23 25.76 7.76
C ASP A 589 -7.84 27.15 7.19
N HIS A 590 -6.92 27.20 6.21
CA HIS A 590 -6.38 28.45 5.71
C HIS A 590 -7.44 29.32 4.97
N PRO A 591 -7.61 30.62 5.32
CA PRO A 591 -8.77 31.44 4.91
C PRO A 591 -8.86 31.80 3.42
N GLN A 592 -7.84 31.50 2.62
CA GLN A 592 -7.86 31.67 1.16
C GLN A 592 -8.33 30.42 0.40
N LEU A 593 -8.50 29.28 1.09
CA LEU A 593 -9.01 28.05 0.50
C LEU A 593 -10.52 28.15 0.25
N THR A 594 -10.98 27.47 -0.81
CA THR A 594 -12.41 27.19 -0.96
C THR A 594 -12.66 25.74 -0.58
N THR A 595 -13.22 25.50 0.61
CA THR A 595 -13.55 24.16 1.13
C THR A 595 -15.07 24.00 1.24
N ARG A 596 -15.63 22.91 0.67
CA ARG A 596 -17.06 22.55 0.81
C ARG A 596 -17.22 21.03 0.84
N ASN A 597 -18.23 20.53 1.55
CA ASN A 597 -18.64 19.12 1.54
C ASN A 597 -17.46 18.11 1.70
N ASN A 598 -16.42 18.43 2.48
CA ASN A 598 -15.37 17.45 2.79
C ASN A 598 -15.70 16.76 4.11
N PHE A 599 -15.36 15.48 4.23
CA PHE A 599 -15.61 14.63 5.40
C PHE A 599 -14.28 14.28 6.09
N GLU A 600 -14.22 14.48 7.40
CA GLU A 600 -13.09 14.07 8.24
C GLU A 600 -13.44 12.80 9.03
N GLY A 601 -12.52 11.83 9.03
CA GLY A 601 -12.64 10.56 9.74
C GLY A 601 -13.10 9.38 8.87
N ASP A 602 -13.55 8.31 9.52
CA ASP A 602 -14.00 7.09 8.85
C ASP A 602 -15.44 7.23 8.35
N ALA A 603 -15.59 7.32 7.03
CA ALA A 603 -16.88 7.48 6.37
C ALA A 603 -17.69 6.17 6.26
N VAL A 604 -17.44 5.16 7.09
CA VAL A 604 -18.22 3.91 7.14
C VAL A 604 -18.09 3.12 5.83
N TYR A 605 -16.85 2.71 5.56
CA TYR A 605 -16.49 1.84 4.44
C TYR A 605 -16.98 0.40 4.63
N ILE A 606 -17.12 -0.36 3.53
CA ILE A 606 -17.43 -1.79 3.60
C ILE A 606 -16.38 -2.52 4.44
N ASN A 607 -15.09 -2.38 4.10
CA ASN A 607 -14.01 -2.97 4.88
C ASN A 607 -12.69 -2.18 4.70
N ARG A 608 -12.43 -1.24 5.62
CA ARG A 608 -11.23 -0.39 5.60
C ARG A 608 -9.93 -1.16 5.81
N SER A 609 -9.90 -2.16 6.69
CA SER A 609 -8.67 -2.95 6.97
C SER A 609 -8.24 -3.80 5.78
N GLN A 610 -9.19 -4.24 4.94
CA GLN A 610 -8.93 -4.87 3.63
C GLN A 610 -8.80 -3.87 2.47
N ARG A 611 -8.66 -2.57 2.73
CA ARG A 611 -8.55 -1.49 1.72
C ARG A 611 -9.75 -1.39 0.77
N ASN A 612 -10.92 -1.91 1.18
CA ASN A 612 -12.17 -1.76 0.44
C ASN A 612 -12.91 -0.51 0.92
N TYR A 613 -12.53 0.63 0.32
CA TYR A 613 -13.06 1.96 0.58
C TYR A 613 -14.41 2.26 -0.11
N ALA A 614 -15.11 1.26 -0.65
CA ALA A 614 -16.47 1.47 -1.11
C ALA A 614 -17.39 1.76 0.10
N LEU A 615 -18.29 2.73 -0.02
CA LEU A 615 -19.18 3.14 1.07
C LEU A 615 -20.23 2.07 1.37
N ARG A 616 -20.62 1.93 2.65
CA ARG A 616 -21.83 1.17 3.01
C ARG A 616 -23.07 2.02 2.70
N ALA A 617 -24.21 1.36 2.49
CA ALA A 617 -25.52 2.01 2.25
C ALA A 617 -25.92 3.01 3.35
N SER A 618 -25.40 2.84 4.57
CA SER A 618 -25.65 3.69 5.73
C SER A 618 -24.58 4.74 5.98
N SER A 619 -23.62 4.92 5.05
CA SER A 619 -22.56 5.90 5.22
C SER A 619 -23.11 7.33 5.17
N PRO A 620 -22.63 8.24 6.04
CA PRO A 620 -22.98 9.66 6.00
C PRO A 620 -22.39 10.40 4.78
N ALA A 621 -21.55 9.74 3.98
CA ALA A 621 -21.01 10.27 2.74
C ALA A 621 -21.90 9.99 1.51
N VAL A 622 -22.90 9.10 1.62
CA VAL A 622 -23.82 8.80 0.51
C VAL A 622 -24.75 9.98 0.25
N ASP A 623 -24.94 10.34 -1.02
CA ASP A 623 -25.81 11.42 -1.52
C ASP A 623 -25.52 12.82 -0.90
N ALA A 624 -24.33 13.02 -0.30
CA ALA A 624 -23.98 14.22 0.47
C ALA A 624 -23.10 15.25 -0.27
N GLY A 625 -22.71 14.98 -1.52
CA GLY A 625 -21.77 15.75 -2.33
C GLY A 625 -22.38 16.83 -3.23
N GLU A 626 -21.54 17.80 -3.61
CA GLU A 626 -21.84 18.83 -4.61
C GLU A 626 -21.68 18.25 -6.03
N ASN A 627 -22.56 18.61 -6.97
CA ASN A 627 -22.40 18.20 -8.37
C ASN A 627 -21.37 19.09 -9.09
N LEU A 628 -20.18 18.53 -9.31
CA LEU A 628 -19.04 19.21 -9.91
C LEU A 628 -18.94 19.06 -11.44
N GLY A 629 -19.88 18.34 -12.07
CA GLY A 629 -19.94 18.13 -13.51
C GLY A 629 -18.80 17.25 -14.09
N SER A 630 -18.65 17.30 -15.42
CA SER A 630 -17.61 16.57 -16.15
C SER A 630 -16.22 17.20 -15.92
N PRO A 631 -15.15 16.40 -15.75
CA PRO A 631 -15.09 14.94 -15.85
C PRO A 631 -15.24 14.19 -14.52
N VAL A 632 -15.55 14.88 -13.42
CA VAL A 632 -15.59 14.30 -12.05
C VAL A 632 -16.82 13.41 -11.85
N MET A 633 -17.94 13.76 -12.47
CA MET A 633 -19.22 13.07 -12.39
C MET A 633 -19.51 12.20 -13.62
N ASP A 634 -18.50 11.92 -14.43
CA ASP A 634 -18.59 11.06 -15.61
C ASP A 634 -18.38 9.58 -15.26
N ALA A 635 -18.69 8.69 -16.21
CA ALA A 635 -18.47 7.26 -16.03
C ALA A 635 -16.97 6.93 -15.83
N PRO A 636 -16.63 5.96 -14.94
CA PRO A 636 -17.51 4.95 -14.34
C PRO A 636 -18.16 5.35 -13.01
N MET A 637 -17.86 6.54 -12.47
CA MET A 637 -18.30 6.99 -11.15
C MET A 637 -19.36 8.11 -11.26
N GLN A 638 -20.25 8.01 -12.24
CA GLN A 638 -21.36 8.94 -12.38
C GLN A 638 -22.38 8.71 -11.25
N PRO A 639 -22.93 9.76 -10.61
CA PRO A 639 -23.86 9.63 -9.49
C PRO A 639 -25.02 8.66 -9.72
N VAL A 640 -25.48 8.01 -8.66
CA VAL A 640 -26.70 7.19 -8.69
C VAL A 640 -27.93 8.05 -8.41
N ASN A 641 -27.91 8.87 -7.36
CA ASN A 641 -28.91 9.93 -7.13
C ASN A 641 -28.21 11.30 -7.09
N ALA A 642 -27.70 11.70 -5.93
CA ALA A 642 -26.79 12.83 -5.77
C ALA A 642 -25.34 12.32 -5.74
N PRO A 643 -24.33 13.18 -5.94
CA PRO A 643 -22.94 12.77 -5.79
C PRO A 643 -22.63 12.33 -4.36
N ASP A 644 -21.82 11.30 -4.21
CA ASP A 644 -21.26 10.94 -2.90
C ASP A 644 -20.03 11.78 -2.55
N LEU A 645 -19.62 11.71 -1.28
CA LEU A 645 -18.27 12.14 -0.88
C LEU A 645 -17.27 11.01 -1.12
N GLY A 646 -16.04 11.38 -1.43
CA GLY A 646 -14.94 10.46 -1.69
C GLY A 646 -14.91 9.94 -3.12
N ALA A 647 -14.06 8.94 -3.32
CA ALA A 647 -13.64 8.50 -4.65
C ALA A 647 -14.60 7.52 -5.31
N ILE A 648 -15.21 6.62 -4.54
CA ILE A 648 -16.11 5.58 -5.01
C ILE A 648 -17.56 6.02 -4.80
N GLU A 649 -18.31 6.05 -5.89
CA GLU A 649 -19.76 6.24 -5.84
C GLU A 649 -20.45 4.95 -5.36
N TYR A 650 -21.28 5.04 -4.33
CA TYR A 650 -22.14 4.00 -3.82
C TYR A 650 -23.06 3.47 -4.94
N GLY A 651 -23.22 2.14 -5.00
CA GLY A 651 -23.96 1.48 -6.07
C GLY A 651 -23.23 1.42 -7.42
N ARG A 652 -22.01 1.98 -7.56
CA ARG A 652 -21.12 1.72 -8.70
C ARG A 652 -20.09 0.65 -8.36
N THR A 653 -19.69 -0.13 -9.35
CA THR A 653 -18.55 -1.05 -9.24
C THR A 653 -17.27 -0.24 -9.23
N PRO A 654 -16.41 -0.33 -8.19
CA PRO A 654 -15.12 0.36 -8.16
C PRO A 654 -14.26 0.03 -9.38
N TRP A 655 -13.50 1.00 -9.87
CA TRP A 655 -12.53 0.75 -10.93
C TRP A 655 -11.35 -0.09 -10.40
N VAL A 656 -10.65 -0.76 -11.32
CA VAL A 656 -9.36 -1.40 -11.02
C VAL A 656 -8.26 -0.45 -11.49
N ALA A 657 -7.37 -0.04 -10.60
CA ALA A 657 -6.17 0.71 -10.94
C ALA A 657 -4.96 -0.23 -11.12
N GLY A 658 -4.03 0.16 -11.98
CA GLY A 658 -2.84 -0.64 -12.32
C GLY A 658 -2.98 -1.45 -13.60
N ALA A 659 -1.90 -2.08 -14.02
CA ALA A 659 -1.85 -2.96 -15.17
C ALA A 659 -2.77 -4.18 -14.99
N LEU A 660 -3.38 -4.59 -16.09
CA LEU A 660 -4.37 -5.64 -16.19
C LEU A 660 -3.80 -6.81 -17.02
N ILE A 661 -4.29 -8.02 -16.80
CA ILE A 661 -3.90 -9.19 -17.62
C ILE A 661 -4.25 -8.98 -19.10
N ARG A 662 -3.41 -9.51 -19.98
CA ARG A 662 -3.55 -9.44 -21.45
C ARG A 662 -4.16 -10.74 -21.99
N PRO A 663 -4.67 -10.77 -23.24
CA PRO A 663 -5.19 -11.98 -23.85
C PRO A 663 -4.21 -13.17 -23.83
N GLN A 664 -2.90 -12.95 -24.04
CA GLN A 664 -1.90 -14.03 -23.95
C GLN A 664 -1.67 -14.55 -22.53
N ASP A 665 -1.93 -13.75 -21.50
CA ASP A 665 -1.70 -14.14 -20.09
C ASP A 665 -2.73 -15.18 -19.62
N LEU A 666 -3.92 -15.23 -20.24
CA LEU A 666 -4.96 -16.25 -20.00
C LEU A 666 -4.44 -17.69 -20.13
N ALA A 667 -3.36 -17.91 -20.89
CA ALA A 667 -2.78 -19.23 -21.08
C ALA A 667 -1.96 -19.74 -19.88
N ALA A 668 -1.50 -18.84 -19.01
CA ALA A 668 -0.70 -19.16 -17.83
C ALA A 668 -1.53 -19.19 -16.53
N LEU A 669 -2.75 -18.62 -16.54
CA LEU A 669 -3.62 -18.59 -15.36
C LEU A 669 -3.97 -20.01 -14.90
N ARG A 670 -3.95 -20.19 -13.59
CA ARG A 670 -4.44 -21.40 -12.92
C ARG A 670 -5.78 -21.07 -12.27
N VAL A 671 -6.73 -21.98 -12.36
CA VAL A 671 -8.04 -21.83 -11.71
C VAL A 671 -8.28 -23.08 -10.88
N GLU A 672 -8.55 -22.87 -9.61
CA GLU A 672 -8.97 -23.88 -8.64
C GLU A 672 -10.38 -23.52 -8.18
N CYS A 673 -11.30 -24.47 -8.17
CA CYS A 673 -12.70 -24.25 -7.82
C CYS A 673 -13.15 -25.31 -6.81
N LEU A 674 -13.61 -24.87 -5.64
CA LEU A 674 -13.92 -25.70 -4.48
C LEU A 674 -15.41 -25.52 -4.11
N PRO A 675 -16.26 -26.55 -4.33
CA PRO A 675 -17.68 -26.48 -4.04
C PRO A 675 -17.96 -26.30 -2.55
N GLN A 676 -18.96 -25.50 -2.23
CA GLN A 676 -19.31 -25.11 -0.87
C GLN A 676 -20.64 -25.75 -0.44
N ALA A 677 -20.93 -25.71 0.86
CA ALA A 677 -22.22 -26.12 1.40
C ALA A 677 -23.37 -25.16 1.03
N ASP A 678 -23.08 -23.88 0.76
CA ASP A 678 -24.09 -22.85 0.48
C ASP A 678 -24.69 -22.89 -0.96
N GLY A 679 -24.34 -23.92 -1.75
CA GLY A 679 -24.76 -24.08 -3.14
C GLY A 679 -23.89 -23.29 -4.15
N ASN A 680 -22.88 -22.55 -3.69
CA ASN A 680 -21.90 -21.90 -4.53
C ASN A 680 -20.62 -22.73 -4.66
N THR A 681 -19.76 -22.34 -5.58
CA THR A 681 -18.39 -22.82 -5.74
C THR A 681 -17.46 -21.62 -5.67
N ARG A 682 -16.50 -21.66 -4.74
CA ARG A 682 -15.47 -20.64 -4.60
C ARG A 682 -14.34 -20.96 -5.58
N CYS A 683 -14.04 -20.04 -6.48
CA CYS A 683 -12.94 -20.20 -7.43
C CYS A 683 -11.83 -19.18 -7.17
N THR A 684 -10.59 -19.66 -7.15
CA THR A 684 -9.38 -18.86 -7.04
C THR A 684 -8.62 -18.89 -8.37
N VAL A 685 -8.47 -17.72 -8.98
CA VAL A 685 -7.62 -17.50 -10.15
C VAL A 685 -6.24 -17.08 -9.67
N SER A 686 -5.20 -17.82 -10.03
CA SER A 686 -3.82 -17.60 -9.59
C SER A 686 -2.84 -17.66 -10.75
N ASN A 687 -1.55 -17.45 -10.46
CA ASN A 687 -0.48 -17.32 -11.44
C ASN A 687 -0.67 -16.13 -12.40
N LEU A 688 -1.23 -15.02 -11.90
CA LEU A 688 -1.23 -13.74 -12.63
C LEU A 688 0.23 -13.21 -12.74
N PRO A 689 0.61 -12.58 -13.87
CA PRO A 689 1.92 -11.95 -14.00
C PRO A 689 2.16 -10.86 -12.94
N ILE A 690 3.43 -10.66 -12.57
CA ILE A 690 3.86 -9.61 -11.64
C ILE A 690 3.27 -8.25 -12.01
N GLY A 691 2.74 -7.53 -11.03
CA GLY A 691 2.10 -6.22 -11.16
C GLY A 691 0.78 -6.19 -11.94
N ARG A 692 0.26 -7.32 -12.44
CA ARG A 692 -1.00 -7.37 -13.21
C ARG A 692 -2.18 -7.88 -12.38
N LYS A 693 -3.36 -7.31 -12.63
CA LYS A 693 -4.65 -7.60 -11.96
C LYS A 693 -5.68 -8.13 -12.97
N LEU A 694 -6.77 -8.72 -12.49
CA LEU A 694 -7.93 -9.03 -13.33
C LEU A 694 -8.69 -7.73 -13.68
N PRO A 695 -9.03 -7.48 -14.94
CA PRO A 695 -9.91 -6.38 -15.33
C PRO A 695 -11.37 -6.68 -14.94
N LEU A 696 -12.22 -5.64 -14.90
CA LEU A 696 -13.64 -5.76 -14.55
C LEU A 696 -14.45 -6.62 -15.53
N ASP A 697 -13.97 -6.82 -16.75
CA ASP A 697 -14.59 -7.63 -17.79
C ASP A 697 -13.99 -9.05 -17.90
N PHE A 698 -13.11 -9.45 -16.97
CA PHE A 698 -12.78 -10.86 -16.78
C PHE A 698 -13.99 -11.62 -16.22
N ALA A 699 -14.29 -12.78 -16.82
CA ALA A 699 -15.40 -13.61 -16.39
C ALA A 699 -15.02 -15.09 -16.28
N ILE A 700 -15.57 -15.76 -15.27
CA ILE A 700 -15.52 -17.21 -15.08
C ILE A 700 -16.93 -17.80 -15.10
N ARG A 701 -17.08 -19.05 -15.54
CA ARG A 701 -18.30 -19.86 -15.39
C ARG A 701 -17.99 -21.32 -15.12
N ILE A 702 -18.97 -22.03 -14.56
CA ILE A 702 -18.95 -23.48 -14.34
C ILE A 702 -20.15 -24.08 -15.09
N GLY A 703 -19.87 -25.06 -15.95
CA GLY A 703 -20.87 -25.66 -16.84
C GLY A 703 -21.53 -24.59 -17.74
N ASP A 704 -22.85 -24.70 -17.87
CA ASP A 704 -23.70 -23.69 -18.53
C ASP A 704 -24.17 -22.58 -17.58
N GLY A 705 -23.55 -22.46 -16.39
CA GLY A 705 -23.83 -21.42 -15.41
C GLY A 705 -23.55 -20.00 -15.94
N ALA A 706 -24.19 -19.02 -15.31
CA ALA A 706 -24.01 -17.61 -15.66
C ALA A 706 -22.55 -17.16 -15.43
N PRO A 707 -22.00 -16.28 -16.29
CA PRO A 707 -20.69 -15.70 -16.06
C PRO A 707 -20.69 -14.79 -14.83
N VAL A 708 -19.67 -14.92 -13.99
CA VAL A 708 -19.44 -14.03 -12.84
C VAL A 708 -18.08 -13.34 -12.96
N ALA A 709 -18.00 -12.13 -12.42
CA ALA A 709 -16.73 -11.41 -12.24
C ALA A 709 -15.99 -11.91 -10.98
N CYS A 710 -14.72 -11.54 -10.86
CA CYS A 710 -13.87 -11.91 -9.73
C CYS A 710 -13.34 -10.65 -9.03
N ALA A 711 -13.26 -10.68 -7.70
CA ALA A 711 -12.60 -9.66 -6.90
C ALA A 711 -11.08 -9.84 -6.94
N ASN A 712 -10.32 -8.75 -7.10
CA ASN A 712 -8.86 -8.80 -7.03
C ASN A 712 -8.39 -8.86 -5.57
N ARG A 713 -7.41 -9.72 -5.31
CA ARG A 713 -6.65 -9.79 -4.06
C ARG A 713 -5.15 -9.55 -4.37
N PRO A 714 -4.71 -8.28 -4.44
CA PRO A 714 -3.30 -7.96 -4.63
C PRO A 714 -2.48 -8.30 -3.39
N ASN A 715 -1.28 -8.83 -3.60
CA ASN A 715 -0.26 -9.04 -2.59
C ASN A 715 0.93 -8.13 -2.94
N TYR A 716 0.98 -6.96 -2.30
CA TYR A 716 2.00 -5.94 -2.56
C TYR A 716 3.41 -6.31 -2.05
N THR A 717 3.53 -7.34 -1.20
CA THR A 717 4.83 -7.89 -0.75
C THR A 717 5.47 -8.76 -1.83
N THR A 718 4.69 -9.61 -2.51
CA THR A 718 5.15 -10.45 -3.63
C THR A 718 5.00 -9.76 -4.99
N HIS A 719 4.35 -8.60 -5.04
CA HIS A 719 3.98 -7.86 -6.25
C HIS A 719 3.10 -8.69 -7.21
N THR A 720 2.32 -9.64 -6.71
CA THR A 720 1.40 -10.49 -7.50
C THR A 720 -0.06 -10.27 -7.06
N ALA A 721 -1.02 -10.90 -7.73
CA ALA A 721 -2.42 -10.89 -7.33
C ALA A 721 -3.08 -12.25 -7.57
N THR A 722 -4.17 -12.51 -6.85
CA THR A 722 -5.15 -13.55 -7.18
C THR A 722 -6.52 -12.93 -7.47
N GLY A 723 -7.39 -13.68 -8.14
CA GLY A 723 -8.80 -13.36 -8.30
C GLY A 723 -9.66 -14.31 -7.49
N GLU A 724 -10.57 -13.80 -6.67
CA GLU A 724 -11.57 -14.59 -5.96
C GLU A 724 -12.94 -14.44 -6.63
N CYS A 725 -13.57 -15.55 -6.98
CA CYS A 725 -14.86 -15.58 -7.65
C CYS A 725 -15.81 -16.51 -6.89
N ILE A 726 -17.10 -16.16 -6.81
CA ILE A 726 -18.14 -17.01 -6.24
C ILE A 726 -19.12 -17.32 -7.37
N VAL A 727 -19.14 -18.57 -7.82
CA VAL A 727 -19.99 -19.04 -8.91
C VAL A 727 -21.14 -19.83 -8.30
N SER A 728 -22.41 -19.49 -8.58
CA SER A 728 -23.51 -20.34 -8.12
C SER A 728 -23.57 -21.62 -8.95
N THR A 729 -23.62 -22.76 -8.26
CA THR A 729 -23.66 -24.12 -8.83
C THR A 729 -24.88 -24.91 -8.39
N ALA A 730 -25.86 -24.24 -7.76
CA ALA A 730 -27.08 -24.86 -7.28
C ALA A 730 -27.83 -25.60 -8.40
N GLY A 731 -28.15 -26.87 -8.16
CA GLY A 731 -28.82 -27.75 -9.12
C GLY A 731 -27.92 -28.35 -10.21
N GLN A 732 -26.63 -28.01 -10.25
CA GLN A 732 -25.63 -28.73 -11.06
C GLN A 732 -25.02 -29.89 -10.25
N THR A 733 -24.61 -30.97 -10.92
CA THR A 733 -24.02 -32.15 -10.28
C THR A 733 -22.88 -32.74 -11.13
N GLY A 734 -22.03 -33.54 -10.48
CA GLY A 734 -20.91 -34.24 -11.12
C GLY A 734 -19.83 -33.31 -11.68
N THR A 735 -19.00 -33.84 -12.57
CA THR A 735 -17.88 -33.09 -13.16
C THR A 735 -18.33 -32.04 -14.17
N GLN A 736 -18.15 -30.77 -13.86
CA GLN A 736 -18.48 -29.63 -14.71
C GLN A 736 -17.22 -28.95 -15.26
N PRO A 737 -17.21 -28.46 -16.52
CA PRO A 737 -16.11 -27.68 -17.07
C PRO A 737 -16.05 -26.29 -16.42
N VAL A 738 -14.85 -25.83 -16.09
CA VAL A 738 -14.59 -24.47 -15.62
C VAL A 738 -13.96 -23.68 -16.77
N ALA A 739 -14.63 -22.61 -17.18
CA ALA A 739 -14.18 -21.78 -18.30
C ALA A 739 -14.00 -20.31 -17.90
N ILE A 740 -13.00 -19.66 -18.49
CA ILE A 740 -12.71 -18.24 -18.31
C ILE A 740 -12.69 -17.51 -19.65
N ARG A 741 -12.90 -16.19 -19.63
CA ARG A 741 -12.68 -15.30 -20.77
C ARG A 741 -12.29 -13.90 -20.31
N LEU A 742 -11.81 -13.10 -21.26
CA LEU A 742 -11.56 -11.67 -21.13
C LEU A 742 -12.50 -10.90 -22.07
N GLY A 743 -13.33 -10.02 -21.52
CA GLY A 743 -14.27 -9.20 -22.27
C GLY A 743 -15.27 -10.02 -23.10
N SER A 744 -15.42 -9.65 -24.37
CA SER A 744 -16.21 -10.37 -25.37
C SER A 744 -15.46 -11.54 -26.05
N GLY A 745 -14.26 -11.88 -25.56
CA GLY A 745 -13.45 -12.97 -26.12
C GLY A 745 -14.06 -14.37 -25.93
N GLU A 746 -13.47 -15.32 -26.64
CA GLU A 746 -13.86 -16.73 -26.60
C GLU A 746 -13.71 -17.36 -25.21
N TRP A 747 -14.61 -18.29 -24.89
CA TRP A 747 -14.53 -19.07 -23.65
C TRP A 747 -13.44 -20.14 -23.75
N ARG A 748 -12.52 -20.12 -22.80
CA ARG A 748 -11.49 -21.16 -22.66
C ARG A 748 -11.76 -22.00 -21.42
N THR A 749 -12.05 -23.29 -21.62
CA THR A 749 -12.02 -24.28 -20.53
C THR A 749 -10.59 -24.40 -20.01
N VAL A 750 -10.40 -24.28 -18.71
CA VAL A 750 -9.08 -24.29 -18.04
C VAL A 750 -8.92 -25.43 -17.04
N THR A 751 -10.02 -25.91 -16.46
CA THR A 751 -10.05 -27.09 -15.58
C THR A 751 -11.47 -27.67 -15.55
N THR A 752 -11.70 -28.67 -14.70
CA THR A 752 -13.02 -29.18 -14.30
C THR A 752 -13.17 -29.10 -12.79
N VAL A 753 -14.41 -29.03 -12.29
CA VAL A 753 -14.74 -29.13 -10.87
C VAL A 753 -15.76 -30.26 -10.66
N ASP A 754 -15.63 -31.02 -9.56
CA ASP A 754 -16.54 -32.10 -9.23
C ASP A 754 -17.60 -31.66 -8.20
N LEU A 755 -18.83 -31.45 -8.67
CA LEU A 755 -19.97 -31.01 -7.88
C LEU A 755 -20.72 -32.19 -7.22
N ARG A 756 -19.98 -33.21 -6.77
CA ARG A 756 -20.56 -34.33 -6.02
C ARG A 756 -20.99 -33.91 -4.59
N PRO A 757 -21.91 -34.66 -3.96
CA PRO A 757 -22.29 -34.53 -2.55
C PRO A 757 -21.11 -34.50 -1.55
N LEU A 758 -21.42 -34.13 -0.31
CA LEU A 758 -20.59 -34.35 0.87
C LEU A 758 -20.22 -35.83 0.97
N ASP A 759 -18.93 -36.11 1.11
CA ASP A 759 -18.36 -37.46 1.13
C ASP A 759 -17.30 -37.52 2.23
N LEU A 760 -17.46 -38.40 3.22
CA LEU A 760 -16.52 -38.59 4.32
C LEU A 760 -15.75 -39.88 4.09
N THR A 761 -14.45 -39.79 3.84
CA THR A 761 -13.63 -40.90 3.34
C THR A 761 -12.67 -41.49 4.35
N GLN A 762 -12.23 -40.73 5.35
CA GLN A 762 -11.26 -41.20 6.35
C GLN A 762 -11.37 -40.45 7.68
N ILE A 763 -11.05 -41.14 8.79
CA ILE A 763 -10.70 -40.55 10.09
C ILE A 763 -9.33 -41.07 10.58
N ASN A 764 -8.51 -40.21 11.18
CA ASN A 764 -7.21 -40.58 11.75
C ASN A 764 -6.78 -39.68 12.94
N PRO A 765 -6.37 -40.23 14.11
CA PRO A 765 -6.46 -41.64 14.49
C PRO A 765 -7.93 -42.08 14.51
N TRP A 766 -8.16 -43.38 14.33
CA TRP A 766 -9.49 -43.99 14.39
C TRP A 766 -9.87 -44.42 15.82
N TRP A 767 -9.24 -43.86 16.86
CA TRP A 767 -9.53 -44.20 18.25
C TRP A 767 -9.19 -43.07 19.24
N SER A 768 -9.79 -43.13 20.43
CA SER A 768 -9.52 -42.27 21.60
C SER A 768 -9.67 -43.05 22.92
N PHE A 769 -9.12 -42.50 24.00
CA PHE A 769 -9.50 -42.91 25.36
C PHE A 769 -10.96 -42.58 25.65
N THR A 770 -11.57 -43.32 26.58
CA THR A 770 -12.96 -43.12 27.07
C THR A 770 -13.21 -41.70 27.61
N GLY A 771 -12.18 -41.06 28.18
CA GLY A 771 -12.20 -39.65 28.59
C GLY A 771 -12.15 -38.62 27.44
N GLY A 772 -12.08 -39.06 26.18
CA GLY A 772 -11.92 -38.20 25.01
C GLY A 772 -10.52 -37.60 24.90
N GLY A 773 -10.42 -36.47 24.18
CA GLY A 773 -9.23 -35.61 24.12
C GLY A 773 -8.26 -35.90 22.98
N ALA A 774 -8.46 -36.97 22.19
CA ALA A 774 -7.69 -37.19 20.98
C ALA A 774 -8.08 -36.18 19.89
N GLN A 775 -7.10 -35.46 19.31
CA GLN A 775 -7.33 -34.70 18.09
C GLN A 775 -7.41 -35.67 16.91
N VAL A 776 -8.50 -35.59 16.14
CA VAL A 776 -8.78 -36.42 14.97
C VAL A 776 -8.81 -35.57 13.71
N ALA A 777 -8.22 -36.09 12.63
CA ALA A 777 -8.29 -35.55 11.29
C ALA A 777 -9.33 -36.32 10.48
N LEU A 778 -10.32 -35.63 9.92
CA LEU A 778 -11.30 -36.19 9.02
C LEU A 778 -10.98 -35.73 7.59
N ARG A 779 -10.95 -36.66 6.63
CA ARG A 779 -10.75 -36.36 5.20
C ARG A 779 -11.98 -36.73 4.39
N GLY A 780 -12.27 -35.93 3.37
CA GLY A 780 -13.50 -36.05 2.59
C GLY A 780 -13.57 -35.07 1.42
N TRP A 781 -14.78 -34.64 1.10
CA TRP A 781 -15.10 -33.69 0.04
C TRP A 781 -16.28 -32.81 0.45
N ARG A 782 -16.25 -31.54 0.05
CA ARG A 782 -17.29 -30.53 0.29
C ARG A 782 -17.60 -30.32 1.78
N PHE A 783 -16.61 -30.39 2.65
CA PHE A 783 -16.74 -29.90 4.03
C PHE A 783 -16.97 -28.38 4.05
N ALA A 784 -17.88 -27.89 4.90
CA ALA A 784 -18.08 -26.45 5.04
C ALA A 784 -16.89 -25.80 5.78
N THR A 785 -16.21 -24.86 5.11
CA THR A 785 -15.05 -24.11 5.61
C THR A 785 -15.41 -22.85 6.41
N GLY A 786 -16.71 -22.56 6.55
CA GLY A 786 -17.22 -21.45 7.34
C GLY A 786 -16.96 -21.59 8.84
N GLU A 787 -17.15 -20.48 9.55
CA GLU A 787 -16.91 -20.40 11.00
C GLU A 787 -17.72 -21.43 11.80
N THR A 788 -17.01 -22.18 12.64
CA THR A 788 -17.53 -23.26 13.48
C THR A 788 -17.71 -22.84 14.94
N GLY A 789 -18.59 -23.55 15.63
CA GLY A 789 -18.83 -23.37 17.07
C GLY A 789 -20.20 -22.78 17.33
N TYR A 790 -20.23 -21.63 18.01
CA TYR A 790 -21.44 -21.00 18.51
C TYR A 790 -21.52 -19.54 18.09
N ALA A 791 -22.74 -19.07 17.83
CA ALA A 791 -23.06 -17.68 17.57
C ALA A 791 -24.20 -17.20 18.48
N ARG A 792 -24.20 -15.90 18.80
CA ARG A 792 -25.37 -15.19 19.36
C ARG A 792 -25.57 -13.86 18.61
N PRO A 793 -26.79 -13.53 18.17
CA PRO A 793 -27.09 -12.17 17.75
C PRO A 793 -27.07 -11.25 18.99
N ILE A 794 -26.50 -10.07 18.87
CA ILE A 794 -26.56 -9.00 19.87
C ILE A 794 -27.44 -7.89 19.31
N THR A 795 -28.62 -7.71 19.89
CA THR A 795 -29.51 -6.60 19.52
C THR A 795 -29.08 -5.34 20.23
N ILE A 796 -28.76 -4.29 19.48
CA ILE A 796 -28.36 -2.98 20.00
C ILE A 796 -29.49 -1.98 19.77
N THR A 797 -29.93 -1.30 20.82
CA THR A 797 -30.99 -0.28 20.78
C THR A 797 -30.40 1.10 21.01
N ASN A 798 -30.41 1.95 20.00
CA ASN A 798 -30.08 3.38 20.08
C ASN A 798 -31.39 4.18 20.28
N THR A 799 -31.57 4.74 21.48
CA THR A 799 -32.74 5.54 21.86
C THR A 799 -32.55 7.05 21.69
N THR A 800 -31.44 7.48 21.08
CA THR A 800 -31.18 8.90 20.81
C THR A 800 -31.92 9.39 19.57
N THR A 801 -31.89 10.70 19.32
CA THR A 801 -32.63 11.33 18.21
C THR A 801 -31.92 11.24 16.86
N ALA A 802 -30.73 10.63 16.77
CA ALA A 802 -29.91 10.58 15.57
C ALA A 802 -29.17 9.24 15.43
N PRO A 803 -28.79 8.81 14.21
CA PRO A 803 -27.87 7.70 14.05
C PRO A 803 -26.50 8.04 14.67
N LEU A 804 -25.81 7.02 15.15
CA LEU A 804 -24.43 7.13 15.66
C LEU A 804 -23.49 6.40 14.70
N TYR A 805 -22.27 6.91 14.54
CA TYR A 805 -21.27 6.36 13.63
C TYR A 805 -19.98 6.03 14.38
N ASN A 806 -19.34 4.93 13.99
CA ASN A 806 -18.10 4.43 14.59
C ASN A 806 -18.15 4.38 16.13
N TYR A 807 -19.29 3.97 16.68
CA TYR A 807 -19.62 4.13 18.10
C TYR A 807 -19.29 2.86 18.91
N PRO A 808 -18.45 2.96 19.96
CA PRO A 808 -18.17 1.82 20.85
C PRO A 808 -19.37 1.51 21.75
N VAL A 809 -19.97 0.34 21.58
CA VAL A 809 -21.09 -0.17 22.38
C VAL A 809 -20.59 -1.20 23.38
N GLN A 810 -20.99 -1.07 24.65
CA GLN A 810 -20.66 -2.08 25.66
C GLN A 810 -21.67 -3.24 25.60
N VAL A 811 -21.16 -4.44 25.34
CA VAL A 811 -21.88 -5.71 25.36
C VAL A 811 -21.52 -6.44 26.66
N THR A 812 -22.50 -7.04 27.33
CA THR A 812 -22.29 -7.87 28.52
C THR A 812 -22.60 -9.34 28.21
N LEU A 813 -21.69 -10.24 28.57
CA LEU A 813 -21.78 -11.68 28.33
C LEU A 813 -21.53 -12.47 29.62
N ASP A 814 -22.29 -13.54 29.84
CA ASP A 814 -21.99 -14.55 30.88
C ASP A 814 -20.97 -15.55 30.31
N THR A 815 -19.69 -15.20 30.41
CA THR A 815 -18.61 -16.06 29.93
C THR A 815 -18.32 -17.20 30.90
N ALA A 816 -18.62 -17.02 32.20
CA ALA A 816 -18.47 -18.08 33.20
C ALA A 816 -19.33 -19.31 32.86
N ALA A 817 -20.59 -19.12 32.47
CA ALA A 817 -21.45 -20.22 32.01
C ALA A 817 -20.94 -20.89 30.73
N LEU A 818 -20.38 -20.12 29.78
CA LEU A 818 -19.83 -20.66 28.54
C LEU A 818 -18.55 -21.48 28.76
N ILE A 819 -17.66 -21.02 29.65
CA ILE A 819 -16.40 -21.71 29.99
C ILE A 819 -16.69 -22.96 30.81
N ALA A 820 -17.62 -22.89 31.78
CA ALA A 820 -18.08 -24.06 32.54
C ALA A 820 -18.72 -25.13 31.63
N ALA A 821 -19.36 -24.72 30.54
CA ALA A 821 -19.88 -25.63 29.50
C ALA A 821 -18.82 -26.11 28.49
N GLY A 822 -17.56 -25.66 28.60
CA GLY A 822 -16.47 -25.99 27.67
C GLY A 822 -16.64 -25.40 26.26
N LYS A 823 -17.38 -24.29 26.13
CA LYS A 823 -17.73 -23.64 24.85
C LYS A 823 -16.91 -22.40 24.51
N LEU A 824 -16.10 -21.90 25.44
CA LEU A 824 -15.33 -20.67 25.31
C LEU A 824 -13.99 -20.88 26.05
N ARG A 825 -12.90 -20.29 25.56
CA ARG A 825 -11.59 -20.39 26.23
C ARG A 825 -11.63 -19.69 27.60
N PRO A 826 -10.84 -20.16 28.60
CA PRO A 826 -10.71 -19.48 29.89
C PRO A 826 -10.20 -18.03 29.84
N ASP A 827 -9.58 -17.62 28.72
CA ASP A 827 -9.09 -16.26 28.47
C ASP A 827 -9.99 -15.45 27.51
N CYS A 828 -11.09 -16.02 27.02
CA CYS A 828 -12.03 -15.43 26.06
C CYS A 828 -11.38 -15.05 24.70
N GLY A 829 -10.18 -15.57 24.40
CA GLY A 829 -9.44 -15.22 23.18
C GLY A 829 -10.13 -15.63 21.87
N ASP A 830 -11.09 -16.55 21.93
CA ASP A 830 -11.84 -17.03 20.77
C ASP A 830 -13.12 -16.23 20.42
N LEU A 831 -13.49 -15.24 21.24
CA LEU A 831 -14.55 -14.28 20.92
C LEU A 831 -14.25 -13.55 19.61
N ARG A 832 -15.24 -13.41 18.73
CA ARG A 832 -15.22 -12.44 17.62
C ARG A 832 -16.56 -11.73 17.53
N PHE A 833 -16.54 -10.50 17.02
CA PHE A 833 -17.74 -9.72 16.72
C PHE A 833 -17.77 -9.39 15.23
N ALA A 834 -18.95 -9.40 14.63
CA ALA A 834 -19.14 -9.13 13.21
C ALA A 834 -20.50 -8.49 12.93
N ASP A 835 -20.61 -7.76 11.83
CA ASP A 835 -21.87 -7.40 11.20
C ASP A 835 -21.98 -8.03 9.78
N ALA A 836 -22.97 -7.62 8.99
CA ALA A 836 -23.19 -8.13 7.65
C ALA A 836 -22.05 -7.83 6.64
N PHE A 837 -21.09 -6.97 6.99
CA PHE A 837 -19.97 -6.56 6.14
C PHE A 837 -18.61 -7.13 6.60
N GLY A 838 -18.55 -7.74 7.78
CA GLY A 838 -17.36 -8.42 8.29
C GLY A 838 -17.11 -8.23 9.79
N SER A 839 -15.89 -8.55 10.23
CA SER A 839 -15.46 -8.42 11.62
C SER A 839 -15.46 -6.96 12.10
N LEU A 840 -15.69 -6.79 13.40
CA LEU A 840 -15.70 -5.51 14.12
C LEU A 840 -14.59 -5.48 15.17
N ASP A 841 -13.95 -4.32 15.33
CA ASP A 841 -12.96 -4.08 16.38
C ASP A 841 -13.64 -4.12 17.75
N TYR A 842 -12.99 -4.76 18.73
CA TYR A 842 -13.53 -4.89 20.08
C TYR A 842 -12.43 -4.89 21.14
N TRP A 843 -12.79 -4.52 22.38
CA TRP A 843 -11.91 -4.54 23.52
C TRP A 843 -12.57 -5.18 24.76
N LEU A 844 -11.90 -6.17 25.35
CA LEU A 844 -12.33 -6.89 26.56
C LEU A 844 -11.98 -6.09 27.82
N GLU A 845 -12.99 -5.49 28.48
CA GLU A 845 -12.78 -4.55 29.59
C GLU A 845 -12.54 -5.22 30.93
N SER A 846 -13.43 -6.16 31.28
CA SER A 846 -13.36 -6.89 32.53
C SER A 846 -12.96 -8.32 32.23
N GLY A 847 -12.11 -8.92 33.06
CA GLY A 847 -11.58 -10.26 32.85
C GLY A 847 -12.63 -11.32 32.49
N CYS A 848 -12.17 -12.29 31.68
CA CYS A 848 -12.91 -13.47 31.29
C CYS A 848 -13.36 -14.32 32.51
N ASN A 849 -14.27 -15.26 32.29
CA ASN A 849 -14.83 -16.16 33.31
C ASN A 849 -15.64 -15.43 34.39
N THR A 850 -16.51 -14.52 33.95
CA THR A 850 -17.45 -13.78 34.81
C THR A 850 -18.87 -13.83 34.24
N ALA A 851 -19.88 -13.70 35.10
CA ALA A 851 -21.29 -13.66 34.69
C ALA A 851 -21.69 -12.34 33.99
N THR A 852 -20.81 -11.33 34.06
CA THR A 852 -21.02 -9.98 33.56
C THR A 852 -19.78 -9.44 32.83
N THR A 853 -19.16 -10.29 32.00
CA THR A 853 -17.98 -9.91 31.21
C THR A 853 -18.35 -8.80 30.24
N ARG A 854 -17.70 -7.64 30.37
CA ARG A 854 -17.93 -6.46 29.55
C ARG A 854 -16.95 -6.42 28.38
N VAL A 855 -17.50 -6.24 27.18
CA VAL A 855 -16.75 -6.10 25.94
C VAL A 855 -17.25 -4.86 25.21
N TRP A 856 -16.35 -3.97 24.83
CA TRP A 856 -16.68 -2.83 23.98
C TRP A 856 -16.51 -3.24 22.52
N VAL A 857 -17.50 -2.95 21.68
CA VAL A 857 -17.47 -3.29 20.25
C VAL A 857 -17.71 -2.02 19.44
N LYS A 858 -16.81 -1.69 18.53
CA LYS A 858 -16.92 -0.50 17.67
C LYS A 858 -17.88 -0.79 16.53
N VAL A 859 -19.09 -0.22 16.59
CA VAL A 859 -20.11 -0.43 15.56
C VAL A 859 -20.08 0.71 14.54
N PRO A 860 -19.84 0.45 13.24
CA PRO A 860 -19.67 1.51 12.24
C PRO A 860 -20.90 2.39 12.05
N HIS A 861 -22.12 1.83 12.21
CA HIS A 861 -23.37 2.57 12.17
C HIS A 861 -24.43 1.97 13.10
N LEU A 862 -25.06 2.82 13.90
CA LEU A 862 -26.20 2.51 14.77
C LEU A 862 -27.39 3.42 14.38
N PRO A 863 -28.38 2.94 13.62
CA PRO A 863 -29.58 3.71 13.33
C PRO A 863 -30.37 4.02 14.61
N VAL A 864 -31.26 5.02 14.57
CA VAL A 864 -32.26 5.22 15.64
C VAL A 864 -33.18 4.00 15.68
N GLY A 865 -33.45 3.47 16.87
CA GLY A 865 -34.17 2.21 17.05
C GLY A 865 -33.22 1.03 17.24
N THR A 866 -33.47 -0.09 16.58
CA THR A 866 -32.72 -1.34 16.75
C THR A 866 -31.77 -1.65 15.59
N SER A 867 -30.66 -2.29 15.92
CA SER A 867 -29.70 -2.89 15.01
C SER A 867 -29.19 -4.22 15.59
N ALA A 868 -28.45 -5.00 14.80
CA ALA A 868 -27.88 -6.25 15.26
C ALA A 868 -26.43 -6.42 14.78
N ILE A 869 -25.60 -6.95 15.66
CA ILE A 869 -24.30 -7.55 15.35
C ILE A 869 -24.33 -9.02 15.81
N THR A 870 -23.31 -9.80 15.47
CA THR A 870 -23.17 -11.20 15.92
C THR A 870 -21.89 -11.33 16.74
N VAL A 871 -21.96 -12.09 17.84
CA VAL A 871 -20.76 -12.60 18.53
C VAL A 871 -20.61 -14.09 18.25
N THR A 872 -19.39 -14.55 18.01
CA THR A 872 -19.04 -15.96 17.78
C THR A 872 -17.93 -16.44 18.73
N TYR A 873 -17.95 -17.74 19.06
CA TYR A 873 -17.02 -18.39 20.00
C TYR A 873 -17.04 -19.92 19.85
N GLY A 874 -16.13 -20.63 20.52
CA GLY A 874 -16.02 -22.09 20.48
C GLY A 874 -14.93 -22.64 19.56
N ASN A 875 -14.00 -21.78 19.13
CA ASN A 875 -12.82 -22.19 18.36
C ASN A 875 -11.55 -21.93 19.18
N ALA A 876 -11.16 -22.94 19.96
CA ALA A 876 -10.06 -22.83 20.92
C ALA A 876 -8.69 -22.51 20.31
N LEU A 877 -8.48 -22.66 18.99
CA LEU A 877 -7.22 -22.33 18.33
C LEU A 877 -6.99 -20.83 18.10
N ARG A 878 -8.02 -19.99 18.28
CA ARG A 878 -7.92 -18.54 18.07
C ARG A 878 -7.15 -17.84 19.19
N THR A 879 -6.22 -16.97 18.81
CA THR A 879 -5.67 -15.94 19.70
C THR A 879 -6.69 -14.81 19.92
N SER A 880 -6.56 -14.06 21.00
CA SER A 880 -7.36 -12.83 21.20
C SER A 880 -7.17 -11.86 20.03
N ALA A 881 -8.25 -11.26 19.56
CA ALA A 881 -8.26 -10.15 18.62
C ALA A 881 -8.74 -8.84 19.29
N SER A 882 -8.68 -8.79 20.62
CA SER A 882 -9.09 -7.64 21.42
C SER A 882 -8.06 -6.51 21.32
N SER A 883 -8.48 -5.33 20.88
CA SER A 883 -7.63 -4.13 20.72
C SER A 883 -8.37 -2.88 21.20
N GLY A 884 -7.84 -2.23 22.24
CA GLY A 884 -8.38 -0.95 22.73
C GLY A 884 -8.09 0.20 21.77
N ALA A 885 -6.90 0.22 21.18
CA ALA A 885 -6.46 1.25 20.24
C ALA A 885 -7.35 1.32 18.99
N ASP A 886 -7.75 0.17 18.44
CA ASP A 886 -8.65 0.14 17.28
C ASP A 886 -10.10 0.44 17.68
N THR A 887 -10.52 0.08 18.90
CA THR A 887 -11.90 0.25 19.39
C THR A 887 -12.26 1.71 19.71
N PHE A 888 -11.34 2.50 20.27
CA PHE A 888 -11.60 3.84 20.82
C PHE A 888 -10.94 4.98 20.01
N LEU A 889 -11.16 6.25 20.41
CA LEU A 889 -10.48 7.42 19.79
C LEU A 889 -9.08 7.63 20.38
N PHE A 890 -8.92 7.23 21.64
CA PHE A 890 -7.66 7.16 22.37
C PHE A 890 -7.81 6.00 23.37
N PHE A 891 -6.74 5.23 23.54
CA PHE A 891 -6.66 4.13 24.50
C PHE A 891 -5.21 3.99 24.97
N ASP A 892 -5.03 3.79 26.26
CA ASP A 892 -3.74 3.48 26.88
C ASP A 892 -3.98 2.56 28.08
N ASP A 893 -3.35 1.38 28.08
CA ASP A 893 -3.37 0.40 29.15
C ASP A 893 -2.03 0.26 29.88
N PHE A 894 -1.02 1.07 29.53
CA PHE A 894 0.27 1.12 30.22
C PHE A 894 0.98 -0.25 30.35
N GLN A 895 0.76 -1.15 29.39
CA GLN A 895 1.35 -2.50 29.37
C GLN A 895 2.68 -2.59 28.60
N ASP A 896 3.04 -1.60 27.80
CA ASP A 896 4.28 -1.61 27.01
C ASP A 896 5.51 -1.09 27.78
N GLY A 897 5.31 -0.40 28.91
CA GLY A 897 6.37 0.17 29.73
C GLY A 897 6.88 1.53 29.24
N VAL A 898 6.17 2.18 28.30
CA VAL A 898 6.60 3.40 27.64
C VAL A 898 5.51 4.48 27.72
N ILE A 899 5.75 5.49 28.57
CA ILE A 899 4.85 6.63 28.70
C ILE A 899 4.67 7.33 27.35
N SER A 900 3.50 7.15 26.76
CA SER A 900 3.11 7.70 25.47
C SER A 900 3.28 9.22 25.39
N PRO A 901 3.76 9.79 24.25
CA PRO A 901 3.96 11.24 24.10
C PRO A 901 2.66 12.05 24.03
N PHE A 902 1.51 11.39 24.13
CA PHE A 902 0.22 12.06 24.38
C PHE A 902 0.10 12.53 25.84
N TRP A 903 0.91 12.01 26.78
CA TRP A 903 0.90 12.41 28.17
C TRP A 903 1.87 13.55 28.50
N ASN A 904 1.38 14.47 29.33
CA ASN A 904 2.15 15.47 30.04
C ASN A 904 2.33 15.02 31.50
N ILE A 905 3.54 14.61 31.85
CA ILE A 905 3.93 14.14 33.18
C ILE A 905 4.74 15.24 33.89
N PRO A 906 4.13 16.07 34.75
CA PRO A 906 4.86 17.12 35.47
C PRO A 906 5.68 16.54 36.64
N SER A 907 6.86 17.12 36.89
CA SER A 907 7.66 16.83 38.07
C SER A 907 7.15 17.60 39.30
N GLY A 908 6.77 16.90 40.37
CA GLY A 908 6.31 17.48 41.63
C GLY A 908 7.33 17.37 42.77
N SER A 909 7.28 18.30 43.73
CA SER A 909 8.19 18.30 44.89
C SER A 909 7.83 17.29 46.00
N PHE A 910 6.73 16.57 45.86
CA PHE A 910 6.20 15.66 46.89
C PHE A 910 5.62 14.35 46.33
N TYR A 911 5.75 14.13 45.01
CA TYR A 911 5.21 12.97 44.31
C TYR A 911 6.05 12.61 43.09
N THR A 912 5.92 11.36 42.65
CA THR A 912 6.50 10.81 41.43
C THR A 912 5.42 10.12 40.61
N ILE A 913 5.55 10.17 39.29
CA ILE A 913 4.70 9.43 38.35
C ILE A 913 5.62 8.53 37.53
N ALA A 914 5.31 7.24 37.46
CA ALA A 914 6.04 6.27 36.67
C ALA A 914 5.08 5.18 36.18
N GLU A 915 5.35 4.65 34.99
CA GLU A 915 4.68 3.45 34.52
C GLU A 915 5.27 2.23 35.21
N THR A 916 4.44 1.37 35.80
CA THR A 916 4.92 0.19 36.53
C THR A 916 3.85 -0.88 36.63
N GLY A 917 4.08 -2.01 35.94
CA GLY A 917 3.28 -3.22 36.09
C GLY A 917 1.88 -3.15 35.46
N GLY A 918 1.79 -2.62 34.24
CA GLY A 918 0.51 -2.48 33.52
C GLY A 918 -0.33 -1.29 33.96
N GLN A 919 0.25 -0.30 34.66
CA GLN A 919 -0.48 0.82 35.25
C GLN A 919 0.41 2.08 35.34
N LEU A 920 -0.19 3.26 35.13
CA LEU A 920 0.45 4.53 35.41
C LEU A 920 0.31 4.85 36.90
N ARG A 921 1.42 4.78 37.63
CA ARG A 921 1.49 4.84 39.09
C ARG A 921 1.93 6.21 39.58
N LEU A 922 1.09 6.83 40.39
CA LEU A 922 1.30 8.09 41.08
C LEU A 922 1.51 7.82 42.58
N THR A 923 2.72 8.06 43.09
CA THR A 923 3.06 7.90 44.52
C THR A 923 3.60 9.19 45.11
N GLY A 924 3.47 9.36 46.43
CA GLY A 924 4.03 10.52 47.11
C GLY A 924 3.81 10.53 48.61
N GLN A 925 4.26 11.60 49.24
CA GLN A 925 4.04 11.86 50.67
C GLN A 925 3.78 13.35 50.90
N THR A 926 2.63 13.67 51.50
CA THR A 926 2.31 15.03 51.92
C THR A 926 2.93 15.38 53.27
N THR A 927 2.98 16.68 53.54
CA THR A 927 3.48 17.36 54.73
C THR A 927 2.45 18.43 55.12
N THR A 928 2.56 19.02 56.32
CA THR A 928 1.64 20.09 56.76
C THR A 928 1.57 21.28 55.78
N ALA A 929 2.63 21.52 55.00
CA ALA A 929 2.71 22.61 54.03
C ALA A 929 1.99 22.32 52.69
N ASN A 930 1.71 21.05 52.36
CA ASN A 930 1.13 20.64 51.08
C ASN A 930 0.05 19.53 51.19
N GLN A 931 -0.46 19.26 52.40
CA GLN A 931 -1.54 18.28 52.68
C GLN A 931 -2.92 18.58 52.06
N TYR A 932 -3.03 19.57 51.19
CA TYR A 932 -4.21 19.85 50.38
C TYR A 932 -3.87 20.01 48.88
N ASN A 933 -2.60 19.86 48.51
CA ASN A 933 -2.14 19.95 47.14
C ASN A 933 -2.50 18.67 46.38
N ILE A 934 -2.70 18.84 45.08
CA ILE A 934 -3.05 17.75 44.18
C ILE A 934 -1.83 17.41 43.32
N ALA A 935 -1.54 16.13 43.21
CA ALA A 935 -0.60 15.55 42.26
C ALA A 935 -1.36 14.99 41.04
N GLY A 936 -0.76 14.97 39.86
CA GLY A 936 -1.46 14.50 38.68
C GLY A 936 -0.71 14.68 37.36
N PHE A 937 -1.33 14.20 36.30
CA PHE A 937 -0.85 14.27 34.91
C PHE A 937 -1.99 14.71 33.99
N SER A 938 -1.68 15.02 32.73
CA SER A 938 -2.69 15.44 31.75
C SER A 938 -2.44 14.86 30.37
N LEU A 939 -3.53 14.62 29.63
CA LEU A 939 -3.49 14.28 28.22
C LEU A 939 -3.34 15.56 27.38
N HIS A 940 -2.45 15.55 26.40
CA HIS A 940 -2.32 16.60 25.38
C HIS A 940 -3.47 16.51 24.37
N THR A 941 -4.67 16.94 24.77
CA THR A 941 -5.89 16.86 23.95
C THR A 941 -5.82 17.63 22.63
N TRP A 942 -4.91 18.60 22.50
CA TRP A 942 -4.62 19.28 21.24
C TRP A 942 -3.93 18.39 20.18
N LYS A 943 -3.45 17.20 20.56
CA LYS A 943 -2.97 16.16 19.63
C LYS A 943 -4.08 15.22 19.14
N LEU A 944 -5.33 15.41 19.58
CA LEU A 944 -6.45 14.51 19.29
C LEU A 944 -7.60 15.25 18.61
N THR A 945 -8.07 14.72 17.47
CA THR A 945 -9.35 15.13 16.88
C THR A 945 -10.47 14.47 17.66
N LEU A 946 -11.20 15.25 18.47
CA LEU A 946 -12.29 14.77 19.32
C LEU A 946 -13.65 15.25 18.81
N PRO A 947 -14.68 14.39 18.76
CA PRO A 947 -16.04 14.82 18.42
C PRO A 947 -16.59 15.74 19.51
N GLN A 948 -17.71 16.42 19.22
CA GLN A 948 -18.33 17.33 20.19
C GLN A 948 -18.62 16.63 21.51
N ASP A 949 -19.31 15.48 21.48
CA ASP A 949 -19.76 14.78 22.69
C ASP A 949 -18.89 13.52 22.90
N ILE A 950 -18.25 13.44 24.07
CA ILE A 950 -17.23 12.43 24.41
C ILE A 950 -17.43 11.85 25.81
N ALA A 951 -16.92 10.64 26.02
CA ALA A 951 -16.73 10.06 27.34
C ALA A 951 -15.24 9.82 27.58
N ILE A 952 -14.80 10.08 28.80
CA ILE A 952 -13.51 9.67 29.34
C ILE A 952 -13.80 8.57 30.36
N ASP A 953 -13.27 7.39 30.12
CA ASP A 953 -13.31 6.27 31.06
C ASP A 953 -11.89 5.95 31.54
N THR A 954 -11.75 5.50 32.80
CA THR A 954 -10.49 4.96 33.34
C THR A 954 -10.81 3.94 34.41
N GLU A 955 -9.89 3.02 34.64
CA GLU A 955 -9.80 2.32 35.91
C GLU A 955 -8.93 3.11 36.89
N LEU A 956 -9.27 3.06 38.19
CA LEU A 956 -8.54 3.71 39.27
C LEU A 956 -8.41 2.76 40.46
N SER A 957 -7.18 2.65 40.98
CA SER A 957 -6.88 2.05 42.29
C SER A 957 -6.27 3.09 43.21
N ILE A 958 -6.74 3.16 44.46
CA ILE A 958 -6.00 3.76 45.56
C ILE A 958 -5.53 2.60 46.44
N VAL A 959 -4.24 2.27 46.34
CA VAL A 959 -3.59 1.17 47.06
C VAL A 959 -3.20 1.60 48.47
N ALA A 960 -2.77 2.85 48.63
CA ALA A 960 -2.51 3.48 49.92
C ALA A 960 -2.95 4.95 49.88
N GLY A 961 -3.53 5.43 50.98
CA GLY A 961 -3.97 6.82 51.14
C GLY A 961 -4.93 6.98 52.32
N PRO A 962 -5.18 8.20 52.80
CA PRO A 962 -6.13 8.47 53.88
C PRO A 962 -7.58 8.46 53.38
N ASP A 963 -8.52 8.32 54.31
CA ASP A 963 -9.97 8.32 54.02
C ASP A 963 -10.49 9.67 53.49
N GLY A 964 -9.82 10.78 53.85
CA GLY A 964 -10.04 12.10 53.27
C GLY A 964 -9.05 12.36 52.14
N PHE A 965 -9.54 12.35 50.91
CA PHE A 965 -8.76 12.60 49.70
C PHE A 965 -9.61 13.30 48.65
N LYS A 966 -8.95 13.76 47.58
CA LYS A 966 -9.52 14.19 46.30
C LYS A 966 -8.94 13.30 45.20
N ALA A 967 -9.78 12.71 44.35
CA ALA A 967 -9.34 12.03 43.12
C ALA A 967 -10.14 12.57 41.93
N GLY A 968 -9.45 13.14 40.94
CA GLY A 968 -10.06 13.90 39.85
C GLY A 968 -9.86 13.23 38.49
N LEU A 969 -10.89 13.32 37.66
CA LEU A 969 -10.94 12.77 36.31
C LEU A 969 -11.41 13.83 35.32
N GLY A 970 -10.60 14.14 34.31
CA GLY A 970 -10.87 15.18 33.33
C GLY A 970 -11.07 16.56 33.97
N THR A 971 -12.32 16.99 34.04
CA THR A 971 -12.71 18.26 34.67
C THR A 971 -12.39 18.27 36.16
N MET A 972 -12.52 19.40 36.86
CA MET A 972 -12.39 19.42 38.33
C MET A 972 -13.59 18.79 39.06
N LEU A 973 -14.18 17.75 38.47
CA LEU A 973 -15.12 16.79 39.06
C LEU A 973 -14.31 15.68 39.74
N ASN A 974 -14.44 15.58 41.06
CA ASN A 974 -13.60 14.74 41.91
C ASN A 974 -14.45 13.86 42.83
N LEU A 975 -13.93 12.67 43.17
CA LEU A 975 -14.28 11.97 44.39
C LEU A 975 -13.64 12.70 45.57
N GLN A 976 -14.41 13.08 46.59
CA GLN A 976 -13.93 13.90 47.71
C GLN A 976 -14.45 13.47 49.10
N GLY A 977 -13.54 13.51 50.08
CA GLY A 977 -13.84 13.62 51.51
C GLY A 977 -14.29 12.34 52.23
N SER A 978 -14.44 12.41 53.56
CA SER A 978 -14.95 11.31 54.38
C SER A 978 -16.45 11.47 54.69
N ALA A 979 -17.26 10.45 54.39
CA ALA A 979 -18.69 10.46 54.70
C ALA A 979 -19.29 9.05 54.79
N SER A 980 -20.21 8.86 55.74
CA SER A 980 -21.14 7.74 55.76
C SER A 980 -22.09 7.80 54.55
N GLY A 981 -22.28 6.69 53.85
CA GLY A 981 -23.15 6.61 52.67
C GLY A 981 -22.47 6.99 51.34
N GLY A 982 -21.13 6.96 51.28
CA GLY A 982 -20.35 7.12 50.04
C GLY A 982 -19.59 8.44 49.94
N LYS A 983 -18.45 8.41 49.23
CA LYS A 983 -17.62 9.60 48.94
C LYS A 983 -18.44 10.62 48.13
N ASN A 984 -18.16 11.91 48.31
CA ASN A 984 -18.86 12.94 47.54
C ASN A 984 -18.35 12.94 46.10
N ILE A 985 -19.24 13.07 45.12
CA ILE A 985 -18.84 13.51 43.78
C ILE A 985 -18.99 15.04 43.80
N ALA A 986 -17.87 15.75 43.74
CA ALA A 986 -17.80 17.19 43.94
C ALA A 986 -17.17 17.90 42.74
N PHE A 987 -17.73 19.02 42.32
CA PHE A 987 -17.29 19.83 41.20
C PHE A 987 -16.72 21.17 41.70
N TRP A 988 -15.57 21.60 41.16
CA TRP A 988 -14.98 22.89 41.50
C TRP A 988 -15.25 23.95 40.42
N GLN A 989 -15.75 25.11 40.86
CA GLN A 989 -15.75 26.36 40.07
C GLN A 989 -15.07 27.48 40.85
N SER A 990 -15.78 28.07 41.83
CA SER A 990 -15.28 29.05 42.81
C SER A 990 -15.17 28.46 44.23
N GLY A 991 -15.20 27.13 44.32
CA GLY A 991 -15.29 26.33 45.53
C GLY A 991 -15.82 24.93 45.21
N TRP A 992 -15.70 23.98 46.15
CA TRP A 992 -16.23 22.62 45.99
C TRP A 992 -17.74 22.58 46.16
N GLN A 993 -18.46 22.07 45.16
CA GLN A 993 -19.91 21.84 45.18
C GLN A 993 -20.19 20.34 45.09
N ILE A 994 -20.91 19.77 46.06
CA ILE A 994 -21.32 18.35 46.00
C ILE A 994 -22.45 18.22 44.99
N VAL A 995 -22.24 17.42 43.94
CA VAL A 995 -23.16 17.21 42.81
C VAL A 995 -23.67 15.77 42.71
N GLY A 996 -23.21 14.88 43.59
CA GLY A 996 -23.70 13.50 43.71
C GLY A 996 -22.96 12.67 44.76
N LYS A 997 -23.24 11.37 44.78
CA LYS A 997 -22.63 10.40 45.70
C LYS A 997 -22.07 9.20 44.95
N SER A 998 -20.84 8.84 45.28
CA SER A 998 -20.13 7.67 44.73
C SER A 998 -20.53 6.39 45.47
N THR A 999 -20.41 5.24 44.79
CA THR A 999 -20.50 3.91 45.41
C THR A 999 -19.23 3.54 46.19
N VAL A 1000 -18.15 4.32 46.06
CA VAL A 1000 -16.94 4.20 46.88
C VAL A 1000 -17.25 4.62 48.31
N THR A 1001 -16.92 3.77 49.28
CA THR A 1001 -17.12 4.03 50.72
C THR A 1001 -15.81 4.14 51.51
N SER A 1002 -14.69 3.66 50.97
CA SER A 1002 -13.37 3.60 51.62
C SER A 1002 -12.36 4.54 50.93
N GLY A 1003 -11.33 4.98 51.67
CA GLY A 1003 -10.15 5.69 51.14
C GLY A 1003 -9.24 4.82 50.25
N VAL A 1004 -9.32 3.51 50.40
CA VAL A 1004 -8.54 2.51 49.66
C VAL A 1004 -9.50 1.58 48.92
N PHE A 1005 -9.26 1.39 47.62
CA PHE A 1005 -10.01 0.51 46.73
C PHE A 1005 -9.16 0.12 45.52
N ASN A 1006 -9.50 -1.00 44.89
CA ASN A 1006 -8.72 -1.54 43.76
C ASN A 1006 -9.61 -1.72 42.53
N ARG A 1007 -9.05 -1.40 41.35
CA ARG A 1007 -9.59 -1.65 40.01
C ARG A 1007 -11.05 -1.24 39.80
N ARG A 1008 -11.41 -0.04 40.26
CA ARG A 1008 -12.77 0.51 40.06
C ARG A 1008 -12.85 1.32 38.78
N THR A 1009 -13.86 1.08 37.96
CA THR A 1009 -14.06 1.82 36.70
C THR A 1009 -14.84 3.11 36.95
N PHE A 1010 -14.37 4.22 36.40
CA PHE A 1010 -15.03 5.53 36.48
C PHE A 1010 -15.19 6.14 35.09
N SER A 1011 -16.34 6.75 34.84
CA SER A 1011 -16.74 7.27 33.54
C SER A 1011 -17.34 8.67 33.66
N ILE A 1012 -16.79 9.64 32.93
CA ILE A 1012 -17.38 10.98 32.77
C ILE A 1012 -17.81 11.14 31.32
N GLY A 1013 -19.12 11.24 31.10
CA GLY A 1013 -19.70 11.61 29.82
C GLY A 1013 -19.96 13.12 29.74
N LEU A 1014 -19.60 13.75 28.62
CA LEU A 1014 -19.77 15.18 28.36
C LEU A 1014 -20.61 15.40 27.09
N THR A 1015 -21.72 16.15 27.19
CA THR A 1015 -22.60 16.47 26.04
C THR A 1015 -22.88 17.98 25.91
N GLY A 1016 -22.98 18.48 24.68
CA GLY A 1016 -23.40 19.84 24.33
C GLY A 1016 -22.29 20.69 23.70
N ALA A 1017 -22.64 21.76 22.97
CA ALA A 1017 -21.65 22.59 22.27
C ALA A 1017 -20.99 23.64 23.19
N THR A 1018 -21.73 24.67 23.59
CA THR A 1018 -21.22 25.81 24.39
C THR A 1018 -21.32 25.58 25.90
N THR A 1019 -22.46 25.07 26.36
CA THR A 1019 -22.65 24.62 27.74
C THR A 1019 -22.60 23.10 27.75
N ARG A 1020 -21.72 22.56 28.60
CA ARG A 1020 -21.37 21.14 28.63
C ARG A 1020 -22.03 20.51 29.85
N THR A 1021 -22.88 19.51 29.63
CA THR A 1021 -23.48 18.69 30.68
C THR A 1021 -22.58 17.48 30.95
N LEU A 1022 -22.07 17.39 32.17
CA LEU A 1022 -21.21 16.31 32.66
C LEU A 1022 -22.07 15.29 33.42
N ARG A 1023 -21.78 14.00 33.23
CA ARG A 1023 -22.44 12.88 33.93
C ARG A 1023 -21.41 11.90 34.47
N TRP A 1024 -21.40 11.68 35.78
CA TRP A 1024 -20.54 10.70 36.45
C TRP A 1024 -21.23 9.34 36.56
N ARG A 1025 -20.50 8.28 36.23
CA ARG A 1025 -20.93 6.87 36.29
C ARG A 1025 -19.78 5.99 36.78
N GLU A 1026 -20.11 4.83 37.33
CA GLU A 1026 -19.16 3.93 38.00
C GLU A 1026 -19.39 2.47 37.58
N GLU A 1027 -18.34 1.64 37.72
CA GLU A 1027 -18.33 0.19 37.48
C GLU A 1027 -18.85 -0.23 36.09
N GLY A 1028 -18.73 0.67 35.10
CA GLY A 1028 -19.25 0.47 33.75
C GLY A 1028 -20.78 0.50 33.63
N ASN A 1029 -21.53 0.82 34.68
CA ASN A 1029 -23.00 0.89 34.61
C ASN A 1029 -23.44 2.17 33.87
N LEU A 1030 -23.60 2.05 32.55
CA LEU A 1030 -23.95 3.16 31.67
C LEU A 1030 -25.36 3.75 31.94
N ASN A 1031 -26.24 3.00 32.61
CA ASN A 1031 -27.63 3.36 32.89
C ASN A 1031 -27.82 4.17 34.18
N THR A 1032 -26.86 4.15 35.11
CA THR A 1032 -27.00 4.81 36.42
C THR A 1032 -26.06 6.01 36.54
N VAL A 1033 -26.61 7.21 36.35
CA VAL A 1033 -25.89 8.48 36.53
C VAL A 1033 -25.91 8.87 38.01
N LEU A 1034 -24.73 8.95 38.64
CA LEU A 1034 -24.58 9.22 40.08
C LEU A 1034 -24.42 10.71 40.41
N ALA A 1035 -23.99 11.51 39.43
CA ALA A 1035 -23.92 12.97 39.51
C ALA A 1035 -24.14 13.59 38.13
N THR A 1036 -24.76 14.77 38.09
CA THR A 1036 -24.87 15.59 36.88
C THR A 1036 -24.57 17.05 37.22
N THR A 1037 -23.80 17.73 36.38
CA THR A 1037 -23.51 19.17 36.51
C THR A 1037 -23.32 19.82 35.13
N THR A 1038 -23.31 21.15 35.06
CA THR A 1038 -23.10 21.91 33.82
C THR A 1038 -21.99 22.96 33.96
N THR A 1039 -21.20 23.15 32.91
CA THR A 1039 -20.13 24.16 32.86
C THR A 1039 -19.83 24.61 31.43
N LEU A 1040 -19.22 25.78 31.27
CA LEU A 1040 -18.81 26.32 29.96
C LEU A 1040 -17.42 25.82 29.52
N THR A 1041 -16.52 25.57 30.48
CA THR A 1041 -15.10 25.27 30.21
C THR A 1041 -14.64 24.02 30.96
N PRO A 1042 -15.00 22.81 30.49
CA PRO A 1042 -14.50 21.57 31.06
C PRO A 1042 -13.02 21.36 30.70
N THR A 1043 -12.14 21.23 31.69
CA THR A 1043 -10.80 20.66 31.49
C THR A 1043 -10.94 19.21 31.00
N LEU A 1044 -10.25 18.83 29.93
CA LEU A 1044 -10.26 17.46 29.43
C LEU A 1044 -8.97 16.75 29.80
N GLY A 1045 -9.05 15.45 30.11
CA GLY A 1045 -7.87 14.58 30.27
C GLY A 1045 -6.91 14.90 31.43
N PHE A 1046 -7.30 15.65 32.47
CA PHE A 1046 -6.49 15.80 33.68
C PHE A 1046 -6.83 14.71 34.71
N PHE A 1047 -5.82 13.98 35.18
CA PHE A 1047 -5.97 12.85 36.10
C PHE A 1047 -5.16 13.12 37.36
N SER A 1048 -5.79 13.00 38.53
CA SER A 1048 -5.19 13.59 39.73
C SER A 1048 -5.60 12.96 41.06
N TYR A 1049 -4.73 13.10 42.06
CA TYR A 1049 -4.96 12.67 43.44
C TYR A 1049 -4.32 13.64 44.44
N GLY A 1050 -4.99 13.89 45.56
CA GLY A 1050 -4.43 14.62 46.69
C GLY A 1050 -5.03 14.17 48.03
N PRO A 1051 -4.23 13.75 49.02
CA PRO A 1051 -4.68 13.63 50.40
C PRO A 1051 -5.30 14.93 50.93
N ASP A 1052 -6.19 14.83 51.92
CA ASP A 1052 -6.63 15.97 52.77
C ASP A 1052 -5.90 16.01 54.13
N THR A 1053 -4.85 15.18 54.31
CA THR A 1053 -4.03 15.08 55.52
C THR A 1053 -2.56 14.81 55.19
N VAL A 1054 -1.67 14.90 56.18
CA VAL A 1054 -0.29 14.39 56.09
C VAL A 1054 -0.31 12.86 55.98
N ALA A 1055 0.01 12.32 54.80
CA ALA A 1055 -0.03 10.89 54.51
C ALA A 1055 0.86 10.52 53.31
N SER A 1056 1.33 9.28 53.26
CA SER A 1056 1.82 8.66 52.03
C SER A 1056 0.65 8.17 51.17
N PHE A 1057 0.86 8.10 49.85
CA PHE A 1057 -0.14 7.56 48.92
C PHE A 1057 0.48 6.76 47.76
N ASP A 1058 -0.28 5.81 47.24
CA ASP A 1058 -0.03 5.00 46.04
C ASP A 1058 -1.34 4.86 45.27
N VAL A 1059 -1.41 5.51 44.13
CA VAL A 1059 -2.61 5.63 43.28
C VAL A 1059 -2.24 5.25 41.85
N ARG A 1060 -3.13 4.52 41.17
CA ARG A 1060 -2.82 3.90 39.88
C ARG A 1060 -3.98 4.06 38.91
N PHE A 1061 -3.64 4.45 37.69
CA PHE A 1061 -4.57 4.59 36.58
C PHE A 1061 -4.23 3.54 35.52
N ASP A 1062 -5.26 2.99 34.89
CA ASP A 1062 -5.18 1.85 33.98
C ASP A 1062 -6.38 1.91 33.01
N ASN A 1063 -6.23 1.39 31.79
CA ASN A 1063 -7.23 1.38 30.72
C ASN A 1063 -7.89 2.74 30.47
N VAL A 1064 -7.07 3.80 30.36
CA VAL A 1064 -7.57 5.16 30.11
C VAL A 1064 -8.01 5.26 28.65
N ARG A 1065 -9.25 5.68 28.42
CA ARG A 1065 -9.82 5.73 27.06
C ARG A 1065 -10.72 6.93 26.84
N ILE A 1066 -10.73 7.41 25.59
CA ILE A 1066 -11.65 8.44 25.11
C ILE A 1066 -12.45 7.88 23.93
N ARG A 1067 -13.77 8.12 23.95
CA ARG A 1067 -14.70 7.62 22.93
C ARG A 1067 -15.81 8.64 22.64
N PRO A 1068 -16.50 8.54 21.49
CA PRO A 1068 -17.74 9.28 21.26
C PRO A 1068 -18.76 8.93 22.34
N PHE A 1069 -19.64 9.88 22.67
CA PHE A 1069 -20.65 9.69 23.71
C PHE A 1069 -22.01 10.22 23.30
N ALA A 1070 -23.04 9.42 23.56
CA ALA A 1070 -24.43 9.76 23.41
C ALA A 1070 -25.19 9.43 24.71
N PHE A 1071 -26.25 10.19 25.02
CA PHE A 1071 -27.05 9.98 26.23
C PHE A 1071 -28.55 9.99 25.93
N PRO A 1072 -29.32 8.94 26.32
CA PRO A 1072 -28.87 7.68 26.93
C PRO A 1072 -27.90 6.89 26.04
N GLU A 1073 -27.06 6.04 26.63
CA GLU A 1073 -26.13 5.20 25.84
C GLU A 1073 -26.91 4.07 25.16
N PRO A 1074 -26.52 3.64 23.94
CA PRO A 1074 -27.07 2.46 23.30
C PRO A 1074 -26.98 1.23 24.20
N GLN A 1075 -28.06 0.43 24.25
CA GLN A 1075 -28.15 -0.77 25.08
C GLN A 1075 -28.02 -2.03 24.22
N ALA A 1076 -27.16 -2.97 24.63
CA ALA A 1076 -26.93 -4.22 23.92
C ALA A 1076 -27.41 -5.44 24.70
N THR A 1077 -28.19 -6.31 24.06
CA THR A 1077 -28.75 -7.54 24.64
C THR A 1077 -28.39 -8.74 23.78
N ALA A 1078 -27.76 -9.76 24.39
CA ALA A 1078 -27.47 -11.02 23.72
C ALA A 1078 -28.73 -11.88 23.57
N GLY A 1079 -28.98 -12.35 22.34
CA GLY A 1079 -30.03 -13.29 22.00
C GLY A 1079 -29.66 -14.76 22.24
N PRO A 1080 -30.51 -15.70 21.76
CA PRO A 1080 -30.28 -17.13 21.95
C PRO A 1080 -29.04 -17.62 21.19
N GLU A 1081 -28.40 -18.65 21.75
CA GLU A 1081 -27.26 -19.33 21.15
C GLU A 1081 -27.69 -20.21 19.96
N GLN A 1082 -26.88 -20.19 18.91
CA GLN A 1082 -27.02 -21.01 17.71
C GLN A 1082 -25.72 -21.76 17.45
N VAL A 1083 -25.79 -23.00 16.98
CA VAL A 1083 -24.61 -23.75 16.50
C VAL A 1083 -24.35 -23.35 15.04
N ILE A 1084 -23.10 -23.04 14.71
CA ILE A 1084 -22.68 -22.60 13.37
C ILE A 1084 -21.56 -23.48 12.79
N GLY A 1085 -21.43 -23.46 11.46
CA GLY A 1085 -20.43 -24.20 10.71
C GLY A 1085 -20.68 -25.71 10.62
N VAL A 1086 -19.68 -26.44 10.11
CA VAL A 1086 -19.73 -27.90 10.04
C VAL A 1086 -19.75 -28.52 11.44
N ARG A 1087 -20.55 -29.57 11.60
CA ARG A 1087 -20.66 -30.36 12.84
C ARG A 1087 -20.08 -31.74 12.61
N VAL A 1088 -19.36 -32.26 13.59
CA VAL A 1088 -18.88 -33.65 13.62
C VAL A 1088 -19.49 -34.33 14.83
N LEU A 1089 -20.07 -35.51 14.64
CA LEU A 1089 -20.54 -36.40 15.68
C LEU A 1089 -19.66 -37.65 15.69
N ILE A 1090 -19.25 -38.10 16.87
CA ILE A 1090 -18.60 -39.40 17.07
C ILE A 1090 -19.50 -40.19 18.02
N GLY A 1091 -20.12 -41.25 17.50
CA GLY A 1091 -21.39 -41.74 18.01
C GLY A 1091 -22.44 -40.64 17.99
N ASP A 1092 -23.26 -40.56 19.05
CA ASP A 1092 -24.26 -39.50 19.22
C ASP A 1092 -23.68 -38.19 19.81
N THR A 1093 -22.36 -38.14 20.08
CA THR A 1093 -21.75 -37.05 20.86
C THR A 1093 -20.98 -36.08 19.95
N PRO A 1094 -21.19 -34.75 20.07
CA PRO A 1094 -20.51 -33.77 19.23
C PRO A 1094 -19.02 -33.65 19.57
N CYS A 1095 -18.20 -33.64 18.52
CA CYS A 1095 -16.79 -33.32 18.56
C CYS A 1095 -16.58 -31.85 18.99
N ARG A 1096 -15.48 -31.57 19.71
CA ARG A 1096 -15.09 -30.21 20.13
C ARG A 1096 -14.03 -29.65 19.19
N ASP A 1097 -13.71 -28.37 19.32
CA ASP A 1097 -12.59 -27.71 18.61
C ASP A 1097 -12.57 -28.02 17.10
N ILE A 1098 -13.74 -27.98 16.46
CA ILE A 1098 -13.88 -28.32 15.04
C ILE A 1098 -13.21 -27.22 14.21
N VAL A 1099 -12.16 -27.56 13.47
CA VAL A 1099 -11.37 -26.64 12.66
C VAL A 1099 -11.32 -27.18 11.23
N PRO A 1100 -12.18 -26.66 10.34
CA PRO A 1100 -12.01 -26.85 8.90
C PRO A 1100 -10.67 -26.25 8.47
N VAL A 1101 -9.90 -27.02 7.69
CA VAL A 1101 -8.69 -26.53 7.02
C VAL A 1101 -9.06 -26.06 5.62
N ASP A 1102 -9.80 -26.91 4.92
CA ASP A 1102 -10.28 -26.75 3.56
C ASP A 1102 -11.51 -27.67 3.35
N GLU A 1103 -12.08 -27.66 2.14
CA GLU A 1103 -13.26 -28.44 1.77
C GLU A 1103 -13.02 -29.98 1.78
N THR A 1104 -11.79 -30.44 2.02
CA THR A 1104 -11.38 -31.85 2.02
C THR A 1104 -10.79 -32.33 3.36
N LEU A 1105 -10.45 -31.42 4.27
CA LEU A 1105 -9.81 -31.72 5.55
C LEU A 1105 -10.38 -30.85 6.68
N LEU A 1106 -10.80 -31.49 7.77
CA LEU A 1106 -11.09 -30.82 9.03
C LEU A 1106 -10.50 -31.59 10.21
N TYR A 1107 -10.20 -30.88 11.29
CA TYR A 1107 -9.83 -31.46 12.57
C TYR A 1107 -10.95 -31.30 13.58
N CYS A 1108 -11.02 -32.18 14.58
CA CYS A 1108 -11.79 -31.96 15.81
C CYS A 1108 -11.21 -32.73 16.99
N THR A 1109 -11.60 -32.40 18.21
CA THR A 1109 -11.23 -33.11 19.45
C THR A 1109 -12.34 -34.10 19.83
N ALA A 1110 -11.99 -35.39 19.87
CA ALA A 1110 -12.90 -36.47 20.24
C ALA A 1110 -13.50 -36.26 21.65
N PRO A 1111 -14.82 -36.33 21.83
CA PRO A 1111 -15.46 -36.14 23.13
C PRO A 1111 -15.28 -37.37 24.05
N PRO A 1112 -15.57 -37.27 25.35
CA PRO A 1112 -15.71 -38.44 26.21
C PRO A 1112 -16.87 -39.33 25.74
N HIS A 1113 -16.69 -40.65 25.77
CA HIS A 1113 -17.68 -41.63 25.34
C HIS A 1113 -17.50 -42.98 26.05
N ALA A 1114 -18.56 -43.78 26.11
CA ALA A 1114 -18.49 -45.15 26.62
C ALA A 1114 -17.58 -46.04 25.72
N PRO A 1115 -16.93 -47.09 26.26
CA PRO A 1115 -16.10 -47.98 25.46
C PRO A 1115 -16.89 -48.67 24.33
N GLY A 1116 -16.31 -48.76 23.13
CA GLY A 1116 -16.95 -49.40 21.98
C GLY A 1116 -16.56 -48.79 20.64
N TRP A 1117 -16.98 -49.45 19.55
CA TRP A 1117 -16.99 -48.87 18.20
C TRP A 1117 -18.20 -47.96 18.03
N VAL A 1118 -18.01 -46.86 17.32
CA VAL A 1118 -19.08 -45.90 16.98
C VAL A 1118 -18.89 -45.32 15.58
N ASP A 1119 -19.99 -44.83 15.05
CA ASP A 1119 -20.04 -44.12 13.77
C ASP A 1119 -19.40 -42.73 13.87
N VAL A 1120 -18.90 -42.22 12.76
CA VAL A 1120 -18.44 -40.84 12.63
C VAL A 1120 -19.28 -40.16 11.56
N THR A 1121 -20.00 -39.11 11.93
CA THR A 1121 -20.89 -38.38 11.01
C THR A 1121 -20.44 -36.92 10.89
N VAL A 1122 -20.23 -36.46 9.66
CA VAL A 1122 -20.09 -35.03 9.35
C VAL A 1122 -21.43 -34.50 8.88
N ILE A 1123 -21.83 -33.31 9.37
CA ILE A 1123 -23.07 -32.62 8.98
C ILE A 1123 -22.72 -31.18 8.61
N ASN A 1124 -23.00 -30.78 7.38
CA ASN A 1124 -22.81 -29.41 6.90
C ASN A 1124 -23.98 -28.48 7.31
N PRO A 1125 -23.81 -27.15 7.24
CA PRO A 1125 -24.86 -26.16 7.52
C PRO A 1125 -26.11 -26.26 6.62
N ASP A 1126 -25.98 -26.84 5.42
CA ASP A 1126 -27.08 -27.14 4.49
C ASP A 1126 -27.94 -28.36 4.94
N GLY A 1127 -27.51 -29.06 6.01
CA GLY A 1127 -28.17 -30.24 6.56
C GLY A 1127 -27.73 -31.56 5.92
N GLU A 1128 -26.88 -31.50 4.89
CA GLU A 1128 -26.29 -32.67 4.25
C GLU A 1128 -25.34 -33.39 5.21
N ARG A 1129 -25.27 -34.72 5.11
CA ARG A 1129 -24.44 -35.55 6.00
C ARG A 1129 -23.87 -36.75 5.26
N ASP A 1130 -22.68 -37.18 5.67
CA ASP A 1130 -22.16 -38.53 5.39
C ASP A 1130 -21.57 -39.14 6.66
N THR A 1131 -21.59 -40.47 6.72
CA THR A 1131 -21.28 -41.26 7.90
C THR A 1131 -20.32 -42.41 7.56
N LEU A 1132 -19.20 -42.47 8.29
CA LEU A 1132 -18.34 -43.66 8.35
C LEU A 1132 -18.80 -44.55 9.50
N VAL A 1133 -19.48 -45.65 9.16
CA VAL A 1133 -20.04 -46.62 10.10
C VAL A 1133 -18.93 -47.40 10.82
N GLU A 1134 -19.09 -47.63 12.14
CA GLU A 1134 -18.17 -48.37 13.02
C GLU A 1134 -16.68 -47.99 12.82
N SER A 1135 -16.40 -46.70 12.60
CA SER A 1135 -15.09 -46.21 12.14
C SER A 1135 -14.21 -45.62 13.24
N PHE A 1136 -14.74 -45.45 14.46
CA PHE A 1136 -14.00 -44.90 15.58
C PHE A 1136 -14.17 -45.72 16.86
N TRP A 1137 -13.07 -45.96 17.58
CA TRP A 1137 -13.06 -46.76 18.82
C TRP A 1137 -12.79 -45.94 20.07
N TYR A 1138 -13.55 -46.19 21.14
CA TYR A 1138 -13.25 -45.73 22.49
C TYR A 1138 -12.78 -46.86 23.40
N GLY A 1139 -11.63 -46.68 24.05
CA GLY A 1139 -11.13 -47.65 25.05
C GLY A 1139 -9.78 -47.25 25.65
N ASP A 1140 -9.40 -47.93 26.74
CA ASP A 1140 -8.16 -47.63 27.47
C ASP A 1140 -6.88 -48.02 26.70
N GLN A 1141 -7.03 -48.83 25.65
CA GLN A 1141 -6.03 -49.17 24.64
C GLN A 1141 -6.74 -49.27 23.27
N PRO A 1142 -6.02 -49.07 22.14
CA PRO A 1142 -6.54 -49.39 20.82
C PRO A 1142 -6.83 -50.91 20.73
N PRO A 1143 -7.87 -51.32 19.99
CA PRO A 1143 -8.29 -52.72 19.96
C PRO A 1143 -7.25 -53.57 19.21
N PRO A 1144 -7.01 -54.82 19.62
CA PRO A 1144 -6.00 -55.68 19.02
C PRO A 1144 -6.45 -56.22 17.65
N GLY A 1145 -6.29 -55.41 16.61
CA GLY A 1145 -6.55 -55.75 15.21
C GLY A 1145 -6.38 -54.54 14.29
N VAL A 1146 -5.70 -54.73 13.16
CA VAL A 1146 -5.50 -53.65 12.18
C VAL A 1146 -6.74 -53.52 11.29
N HIS A 1147 -7.63 -52.58 11.62
CA HIS A 1147 -8.73 -52.19 10.74
C HIS A 1147 -8.22 -51.25 9.62
N LEU A 1148 -7.63 -51.84 8.58
CA LEU A 1148 -7.30 -51.13 7.33
C LEU A 1148 -8.57 -50.97 6.48
N LEU A 1149 -9.47 -50.09 6.89
CA LEU A 1149 -10.58 -49.64 6.04
C LEU A 1149 -10.10 -48.60 5.02
N TYR A 1150 -9.42 -49.09 3.99
CA TYR A 1150 -9.36 -48.40 2.71
C TYR A 1150 -10.58 -48.85 1.90
N VAL A 1151 -11.68 -48.09 1.94
CA VAL A 1151 -12.87 -48.36 1.12
C VAL A 1151 -12.61 -47.78 -0.28
N PRO A 1152 -12.43 -48.59 -1.34
CA PRO A 1152 -12.24 -48.06 -2.69
C PRO A 1152 -13.58 -47.50 -3.20
N ALA A 1153 -13.53 -46.38 -3.93
CA ALA A 1153 -14.69 -45.66 -4.46
C ALA A 1153 -15.46 -46.37 -5.61
N VAL A 1154 -15.51 -47.71 -5.60
CA VAL A 1154 -16.05 -48.56 -6.69
C VAL A 1154 -17.28 -49.38 -6.25
N GLN A 1155 -17.76 -49.19 -5.02
CA GLN A 1155 -19.05 -49.74 -4.52
C GLN A 1155 -19.88 -48.71 -3.74
N ARG A 1156 -20.03 -47.51 -4.31
CA ARG A 1156 -21.14 -46.58 -4.02
C ARG A 1156 -21.73 -46.15 -5.37
#